data_AF-A0A171BWX1-F1
#
_entry.id   AF-A0A171BWX1-F1
#
_cell.length_a   1.000
_cell.length_b   1.000
_cell.length_c   1.000
_cell.angle_alpha   90.00
_cell.angle_beta   90.00
_cell.angle_gamma   90.00
#
_symmetry.space_group_name_H-M   'P 1'
#
loop_
_entity.id
_entity.type
_entity.pdbx_description
1 polymer ?
#
loop_
_entity_poly.entity_id
_entity_poly.type
_entity_poly.pdbx_seq_one_letter_code
_entity_poly.pdbx_strand_id
1 'polypeptide(L)'
;MRRTLLAFALLLSVLWPGAAQATATATASASASADERVVLIGVPGLRWSDLDPEDTPNLWQLAAQSAAGSLSVRAVGRVTCPYDAWLTVSAGIRSAVGYACGLPPVPEPADGGGAVIPGYDYLLEVAGQRNSGTLGEAVHAAGDCTLAVGPGAALALADRAGKVDRYAPSPAQIRADAFAACRVAAVDVDDLIRPYLGDGRLPAVEDALTPQQRADALRRADVKTGAVLSALPEDTTVLLAGLSDHGAQPHLRVALMRAGAEVRDRFLGAASTHREDVTILPDITATMLSVTGIPVPPSVVGTPWAAGAGRTGGIAAARAELHDADVAGQAIREIGGAFFTTVAVLQVVFYATAFLLLRRGRGLGRVRLAALVLASLPVSTYLVNLTDWHRAGTPVLSLAAGIAVCALLLAAAALAVPFLWSRSRALAARRGRRGGPRSRSRRAALRRGSPLGPLAVVAGVTAAVLAGDLLTGTTLQLNSVMGYSAVVGARYYGLGNIPFALFATSVLLLSATIAHRLARRGRRAAAMAVFAVLGGSAMILGGWPGVGSDFGGVIAFVPGIAVAALLVGERRVSIVRLGALCAAGGVTVMAIAYLDHLRPPASQTHLGRFVGQIYSGEALDVIGRKFGAMVGTLLSPNLMPIVVAALAFLVYALLRPEKATAGVLPAAFAYSPALRAGLIGTLVSGVVGMLVNDSGAAVLSMALALAVPLVLSVGVAALRDGGSPYASGQHPASSDLVSRSN
;
A
#
# COMPACT_ATOMS: atom_id res chain seq x y z
N MET A 1 28.58 21.55 -17.42
CA MET A 1 27.31 20.81 -17.66
C MET A 1 27.55 19.30 -17.67
N ARG A 2 28.58 18.79 -18.37
CA ARG A 2 29.04 17.39 -18.27
C ARG A 2 29.43 16.95 -16.85
N ARG A 3 30.19 17.75 -16.09
CA ARG A 3 30.61 17.40 -14.71
C ARG A 3 29.48 17.30 -13.68
N THR A 4 28.35 17.98 -13.90
CA THR A 4 27.17 17.94 -13.00
C THR A 4 26.22 16.79 -13.35
N LEU A 5 26.20 16.35 -14.62
CA LEU A 5 25.49 15.15 -15.06
C LEU A 5 26.26 13.88 -14.69
N LEU A 6 27.60 13.90 -14.79
CA LEU A 6 28.46 12.81 -14.29
C LEU A 6 28.39 12.67 -12.77
N ALA A 7 28.33 13.76 -12.00
CA ALA A 7 28.14 13.68 -10.55
C ALA A 7 26.76 13.12 -10.16
N PHE A 8 25.72 13.35 -10.96
CA PHE A 8 24.38 12.80 -10.71
C PHE A 8 24.28 11.33 -11.14
N ALA A 9 24.96 10.93 -12.23
CA ALA A 9 25.10 9.54 -12.64
C ALA A 9 26.02 8.73 -11.70
N LEU A 10 27.06 9.36 -11.12
CA LEU A 10 27.89 8.75 -10.08
C LEU A 10 27.13 8.63 -8.74
N LEU A 11 26.27 9.59 -8.38
CA LEU A 11 25.42 9.45 -7.20
C LEU A 11 24.31 8.39 -7.39
N LEU A 12 23.79 8.22 -8.60
CA LEU A 12 22.84 7.15 -8.93
C LEU A 12 23.49 5.76 -9.01
N SER A 13 24.78 5.66 -9.34
CA SER A 13 25.51 4.39 -9.33
C SER A 13 26.11 4.04 -7.96
N VAL A 14 26.39 5.02 -7.10
CA VAL A 14 26.83 4.79 -5.70
C VAL A 14 25.65 4.48 -4.76
N LEU A 15 24.41 4.83 -5.14
CA LEU A 15 23.18 4.43 -4.43
C LEU A 15 22.56 3.12 -4.97
N TRP A 16 23.30 2.37 -5.79
CA TRP A 16 22.87 1.08 -6.32
C TRP A 16 23.71 -0.08 -5.76
N PRO A 17 23.46 -0.57 -4.53
CA PRO A 17 23.91 -1.91 -4.15
C PRO A 17 23.07 -3.03 -4.77
N GLY A 18 21.94 -2.71 -5.43
CA GLY A 18 20.85 -3.67 -5.69
C GLY A 18 20.95 -4.58 -6.93
N ALA A 19 21.96 -4.46 -7.80
CA ALA A 19 22.07 -5.31 -9.00
C ALA A 19 22.93 -6.56 -8.80
N ALA A 20 23.71 -6.66 -7.72
CA ALA A 20 24.63 -7.78 -7.50
C ALA A 20 24.06 -8.88 -6.57
N GLN A 21 22.88 -8.68 -5.97
CA GLN A 21 22.25 -9.67 -5.08
C GLN A 21 21.06 -10.42 -5.71
N ALA A 22 20.67 -10.10 -6.96
CA ALA A 22 19.57 -10.78 -7.64
C ALA A 22 19.96 -12.08 -8.37
N THR A 23 21.22 -12.52 -8.28
CA THR A 23 21.72 -13.75 -8.91
C THR A 23 22.11 -14.85 -7.92
N ALA A 24 21.82 -14.71 -6.62
CA ALA A 24 22.22 -15.68 -5.59
C ALA A 24 21.06 -16.42 -4.87
N THR A 25 19.81 -16.27 -5.30
CA THR A 25 18.65 -16.96 -4.68
C THR A 25 17.97 -18.00 -5.57
N ALA A 26 18.63 -18.42 -6.67
CA ALA A 26 18.14 -19.49 -7.54
C ALA A 26 18.68 -20.90 -7.18
N THR A 27 19.18 -21.10 -5.95
CA THR A 27 19.68 -22.42 -5.52
C THR A 27 19.21 -22.74 -4.11
N ALA A 28 17.93 -23.05 -4.00
CA ALA A 28 17.40 -24.08 -3.10
C ALA A 28 15.97 -24.43 -3.53
N SER A 29 15.75 -24.73 -4.81
CA SER A 29 14.73 -25.73 -5.12
C SER A 29 15.32 -27.03 -4.61
N ALA A 30 15.06 -27.37 -3.35
CA ALA A 30 15.05 -28.76 -2.95
C ALA A 30 14.18 -29.45 -4.02
N SER A 31 14.78 -30.39 -4.74
CA SER A 31 14.04 -31.22 -5.67
C SER A 31 12.96 -31.91 -4.85
N ALA A 32 11.72 -31.41 -4.90
CA ALA A 32 10.58 -32.05 -4.27
C ALA A 32 10.59 -33.50 -4.75
N SER A 33 10.82 -34.42 -3.81
CA SER A 33 10.80 -35.84 -4.13
C SER A 33 9.35 -36.25 -4.39
N ALA A 34 9.14 -37.20 -5.31
CA ALA A 34 7.80 -37.65 -5.70
C ALA A 34 6.99 -38.28 -4.53
N ASP A 35 7.59 -38.44 -3.35
CA ASP A 35 6.99 -39.08 -2.17
C ASP A 35 6.68 -38.10 -1.01
N GLU A 36 6.94 -36.79 -1.15
CA GLU A 36 6.69 -35.83 -0.07
C GLU A 36 5.20 -35.75 0.30
N ARG A 37 4.91 -35.67 1.60
CA ARG A 37 3.57 -35.52 2.19
C ARG A 37 3.38 -34.14 2.79
N VAL A 38 2.17 -33.61 2.70
CA VAL A 38 1.81 -32.31 3.28
C VAL A 38 0.49 -32.39 4.04
N VAL A 39 0.47 -31.78 5.23
CA VAL A 39 -0.74 -31.63 6.05
C VAL A 39 -0.96 -30.17 6.42
N LEU A 40 -2.16 -29.66 6.14
CA LEU A 40 -2.63 -28.37 6.61
C LEU A 40 -3.43 -28.54 7.90
N ILE A 41 -2.99 -27.93 8.99
CA ILE A 41 -3.74 -27.79 10.24
C ILE A 41 -4.30 -26.37 10.29
N GLY A 42 -5.60 -26.24 10.05
CA GLY A 42 -6.33 -24.98 10.17
C GLY A 42 -6.87 -24.81 11.59
N VAL A 43 -6.53 -23.72 12.26
CA VAL A 43 -7.02 -23.37 13.60
C VAL A 43 -7.74 -22.02 13.55
N PRO A 44 -9.06 -22.00 13.28
CA PRO A 44 -9.69 -20.73 12.99
C PRO A 44 -9.64 -19.72 14.14
N GLY A 45 -9.22 -18.48 13.87
CA GLY A 45 -9.13 -17.41 14.85
C GLY A 45 -7.85 -17.38 15.72
N LEU A 46 -6.87 -18.23 15.46
CA LEU A 46 -5.59 -18.29 16.20
C LEU A 46 -4.69 -17.06 15.92
N ARG A 47 -4.23 -16.39 16.98
CA ARG A 47 -3.35 -15.21 16.96
C ARG A 47 -1.99 -15.53 17.60
N TRP A 48 -0.96 -14.74 17.27
CA TRP A 48 0.36 -14.84 17.91
C TRP A 48 0.33 -14.57 19.42
N SER A 49 -0.61 -13.76 19.91
CA SER A 49 -0.83 -13.55 21.35
C SER A 49 -1.23 -14.82 22.09
N ASP A 50 -1.82 -15.80 21.41
CA ASP A 50 -2.36 -17.03 21.99
C ASP A 50 -1.30 -18.13 22.20
N LEU A 51 -0.10 -17.98 21.62
CA LEU A 51 0.99 -18.95 21.74
C LEU A 51 1.75 -18.70 23.05
N ASP A 52 1.75 -19.70 23.92
CA ASP A 52 2.36 -19.63 25.25
C ASP A 52 2.85 -21.02 25.69
N PRO A 53 4.05 -21.14 26.30
CA PRO A 53 4.57 -22.44 26.71
C PRO A 53 3.76 -23.14 27.81
N GLU A 54 2.94 -22.43 28.58
CA GLU A 54 2.13 -22.99 29.67
C GLU A 54 0.73 -23.39 29.17
N ASP A 55 0.04 -22.49 28.47
CA ASP A 55 -1.35 -22.71 28.03
C ASP A 55 -1.46 -23.43 26.68
N THR A 56 -0.48 -23.28 25.78
CA THR A 56 -0.48 -23.89 24.45
C THR A 56 0.87 -24.57 24.10
N PRO A 57 1.31 -25.56 24.90
CA PRO A 57 2.63 -26.18 24.77
C PRO A 57 2.86 -26.88 23.43
N ASN A 58 1.84 -27.51 22.83
CA ASN A 58 1.99 -28.20 21.55
C ASN A 58 2.18 -27.21 20.40
N LEU A 59 1.39 -26.14 20.36
CA LEU A 59 1.50 -25.05 19.40
C LEU A 59 2.84 -24.31 19.57
N TRP A 60 3.26 -24.06 20.81
CA TRP A 60 4.54 -23.44 21.11
C TRP A 60 5.71 -24.29 20.61
N GLN A 61 5.69 -25.60 20.87
CA GLN A 61 6.73 -26.52 20.41
C GLN A 61 6.76 -26.64 18.89
N LEU A 62 5.59 -26.71 18.23
CA LEU A 62 5.51 -26.70 16.77
C LEU A 62 6.11 -25.42 16.20
N ALA A 63 5.79 -24.27 16.78
CA ALA A 63 6.30 -22.98 16.32
C ALA A 63 7.82 -22.89 16.48
N ALA A 64 8.40 -23.44 17.56
CA ALA A 64 9.84 -23.51 17.75
C ALA A 64 10.56 -24.40 16.71
N GLN A 65 9.84 -25.33 16.07
CA GLN A 65 10.36 -26.24 15.04
C GLN A 65 10.04 -25.79 13.62
N SER A 66 9.41 -24.63 13.45
CA SER A 66 8.90 -24.16 12.17
C SER A 66 9.57 -22.86 11.72
N ALA A 67 9.45 -22.55 10.43
CA ALA A 67 9.48 -21.17 10.00
C ALA A 67 8.18 -20.48 10.47
N ALA A 68 8.27 -19.21 10.89
CA ALA A 68 7.19 -18.49 11.56
C ALA A 68 6.86 -17.16 10.86
N GLY A 69 5.58 -16.89 10.63
CA GLY A 69 5.15 -15.65 9.99
C GLY A 69 3.69 -15.29 10.30
N SER A 70 3.26 -14.17 9.74
CA SER A 70 1.89 -13.69 9.82
C SER A 70 1.09 -14.10 8.59
N LEU A 71 -0.07 -14.70 8.80
CA LEU A 71 -1.06 -14.94 7.75
C LEU A 71 -2.06 -13.78 7.72
N SER A 72 -2.11 -13.07 6.60
CA SER A 72 -3.19 -12.13 6.31
C SER A 72 -4.37 -12.91 5.73
N VAL A 73 -5.41 -13.09 6.53
CA VAL A 73 -6.58 -13.92 6.17
C VAL A 73 -7.55 -13.24 5.21
N ARG A 74 -7.20 -12.09 4.64
CA ARG A 74 -8.12 -11.29 3.80
C ARG A 74 -8.67 -12.10 2.62
N ALA A 75 -9.96 -12.42 2.68
CA ALA A 75 -10.79 -12.90 1.58
C ALA A 75 -11.43 -11.74 0.77
N VAL A 76 -12.57 -11.97 0.11
CA VAL A 76 -13.31 -10.90 -0.58
C VAL A 76 -13.82 -9.85 0.41
N GLY A 77 -14.41 -10.31 1.52
CA GLY A 77 -14.94 -9.48 2.61
C GLY A 77 -13.86 -8.78 3.44
N ARG A 78 -14.25 -7.74 4.21
CA ARG A 78 -13.32 -7.03 5.13
C ARG A 78 -12.90 -7.86 6.33
N VAL A 79 -13.83 -8.69 6.80
CA VAL A 79 -13.67 -9.70 7.82
C VAL A 79 -13.80 -11.03 7.09
N THR A 80 -12.94 -11.98 7.43
CA THR A 80 -12.95 -13.29 6.78
C THR A 80 -13.57 -14.32 7.70
N CYS A 81 -14.64 -14.96 7.24
CA CYS A 81 -15.32 -16.00 7.99
C CYS A 81 -14.58 -17.34 7.87
N PRO A 82 -14.78 -18.29 8.80
CA PRO A 82 -14.21 -19.64 8.68
C PRO A 82 -14.52 -20.29 7.32
N TYR A 83 -15.78 -20.18 6.87
CA TYR A 83 -16.17 -20.61 5.53
C TYR A 83 -15.30 -19.97 4.44
N ASP A 84 -15.25 -18.63 4.38
CA ASP A 84 -14.51 -17.90 3.35
C ASP A 84 -13.02 -18.25 3.33
N ALA A 85 -12.41 -18.48 4.50
CA ALA A 85 -11.01 -18.85 4.62
C ALA A 85 -10.75 -20.24 4.02
N TRP A 86 -11.52 -21.25 4.42
CA TRP A 86 -11.41 -22.61 3.89
C TRP A 86 -11.75 -22.67 2.39
N LEU A 87 -12.75 -21.92 1.93
CA LEU A 87 -13.09 -21.80 0.53
C LEU A 87 -11.97 -21.12 -0.29
N THR A 88 -11.30 -20.12 0.28
CA THR A 88 -10.13 -19.48 -0.35
C THR A 88 -8.97 -20.45 -0.51
N VAL A 89 -8.76 -21.36 0.47
CA VAL A 89 -7.77 -22.45 0.36
C VAL A 89 -8.20 -23.46 -0.72
N SER A 90 -9.48 -23.83 -0.78
CA SER A 90 -10.03 -24.70 -1.84
C SER A 90 -9.80 -24.12 -3.24
N ALA A 91 -10.01 -22.82 -3.39
CA ALA A 91 -9.99 -22.15 -4.69
C ALA A 91 -8.60 -21.65 -5.13
N GLY A 92 -7.65 -21.46 -4.21
CA GLY A 92 -6.36 -20.85 -4.50
C GLY A 92 -6.45 -19.36 -4.92
N ILE A 93 -7.59 -18.72 -4.66
CA ILE A 93 -7.85 -17.30 -4.93
C ILE A 93 -8.81 -16.80 -3.85
N ARG A 94 -8.76 -15.49 -3.53
CA ARG A 94 -9.69 -14.87 -2.58
C ARG A 94 -11.13 -15.16 -2.96
N SER A 95 -11.79 -15.96 -2.15
CA SER A 95 -13.16 -16.41 -2.35
C SER A 95 -14.00 -16.02 -1.15
N ALA A 96 -15.29 -15.83 -1.38
CA ALA A 96 -16.24 -15.63 -0.30
C ALA A 96 -17.56 -16.21 -0.70
N VAL A 97 -18.26 -16.73 0.27
CA VAL A 97 -19.47 -17.49 0.05
C VAL A 97 -20.70 -16.60 -0.13
N GLY A 98 -20.59 -15.33 0.28
CA GLY A 98 -21.58 -14.29 0.03
C GLY A 98 -22.77 -14.26 1.00
N TYR A 99 -22.83 -15.16 1.99
CA TYR A 99 -23.92 -15.26 2.98
C TYR A 99 -23.44 -15.18 4.44
N ALA A 100 -24.21 -15.77 5.37
CA ALA A 100 -23.98 -15.79 6.80
C ALA A 100 -22.54 -16.19 7.17
N CYS A 101 -21.84 -15.29 7.86
CA CYS A 101 -20.50 -15.53 8.36
C CYS A 101 -20.49 -16.64 9.40
N GLY A 102 -20.02 -17.83 9.06
CA GLY A 102 -20.09 -19.01 9.92
C GLY A 102 -19.12 -20.11 9.50
N LEU A 103 -19.38 -21.32 10.00
CA LEU A 103 -18.60 -22.52 9.67
C LEU A 103 -18.98 -23.06 8.28
N PRO A 104 -18.05 -23.79 7.62
CA PRO A 104 -18.37 -24.67 6.50
C PRO A 104 -19.53 -25.63 6.82
N PRO A 105 -20.32 -26.07 5.81
CA PRO A 105 -21.39 -27.04 6.02
C PRO A 105 -20.79 -28.38 6.46
N VAL A 106 -21.56 -29.15 7.24
CA VAL A 106 -21.16 -30.50 7.64
C VAL A 106 -21.18 -31.41 6.40
N PRO A 107 -20.07 -32.08 6.05
CA PRO A 107 -20.04 -33.01 4.93
C PRO A 107 -20.92 -34.24 5.16
N GLU A 108 -21.50 -34.75 4.09
CA GLU A 108 -22.28 -35.99 4.10
C GLU A 108 -21.37 -37.18 3.76
N PRO A 109 -21.35 -38.26 4.57
CA PRO A 109 -20.53 -39.44 4.28
C PRO A 109 -20.85 -40.01 2.89
N ALA A 110 -19.79 -40.41 2.17
CA ALA A 110 -19.89 -41.05 0.87
C ALA A 110 -19.33 -42.47 0.93
N ASP A 111 -19.72 -43.29 -0.05
CA ASP A 111 -19.21 -44.66 -0.18
C ASP A 111 -17.67 -44.68 -0.25
N GLY A 112 -17.07 -45.71 0.37
CA GLY A 112 -15.62 -45.87 0.40
C GLY A 112 -14.90 -45.03 1.47
N GLY A 113 -15.62 -44.45 2.44
CA GLY A 113 -15.03 -43.72 3.57
C GLY A 113 -14.64 -42.27 3.26
N GLY A 114 -15.15 -41.73 2.15
CA GLY A 114 -15.06 -40.32 1.77
C GLY A 114 -16.26 -39.50 2.26
N ALA A 115 -16.38 -38.28 1.75
CA ALA A 115 -17.53 -37.42 2.00
C ALA A 115 -17.81 -36.48 0.82
N VAL A 116 -19.03 -35.93 0.76
CA VAL A 116 -19.45 -34.91 -0.20
C VAL A 116 -19.93 -33.67 0.55
N ILE A 117 -19.54 -32.49 0.06
CA ILE A 117 -20.01 -31.21 0.59
C ILE A 117 -21.42 -30.93 0.05
N PRO A 118 -22.44 -30.78 0.90
CA PRO A 118 -23.80 -30.51 0.43
C PRO A 118 -23.91 -29.12 -0.22
N GLY A 119 -24.65 -29.04 -1.33
CA GLY A 119 -24.88 -27.78 -2.05
C GLY A 119 -23.63 -27.18 -2.70
N TYR A 120 -22.64 -28.01 -3.08
CA TYR A 120 -21.40 -27.54 -3.69
C TYR A 120 -21.61 -26.92 -5.08
N ASP A 121 -22.59 -27.43 -5.83
CA ASP A 121 -23.07 -26.90 -7.11
C ASP A 121 -23.50 -25.43 -6.99
N TYR A 122 -24.19 -25.06 -5.92
CA TYR A 122 -24.58 -23.68 -5.64
C TYR A 122 -23.37 -22.74 -5.57
N LEU A 123 -22.24 -23.17 -5.00
CA LEU A 123 -21.03 -22.36 -4.92
C LEU A 123 -20.51 -21.99 -6.31
N LEU A 124 -20.49 -22.97 -7.21
CA LEU A 124 -19.98 -22.84 -8.57
C LEU A 124 -20.94 -22.05 -9.47
N GLU A 125 -22.22 -22.42 -9.45
CA GLU A 125 -23.21 -21.95 -10.41
C GLU A 125 -23.89 -20.64 -9.98
N VAL A 126 -24.15 -20.47 -8.68
CA VAL A 126 -24.95 -19.35 -8.17
C VAL A 126 -24.10 -18.32 -7.43
N ALA A 127 -23.25 -18.75 -6.50
CA ALA A 127 -22.38 -17.84 -5.74
C ALA A 127 -21.18 -17.31 -6.55
N GLY A 128 -21.02 -17.78 -7.80
CA GLY A 128 -19.98 -17.34 -8.72
C GLY A 128 -18.56 -17.75 -8.32
N GLN A 129 -18.41 -18.72 -7.43
CA GLN A 129 -17.11 -19.19 -6.92
C GLN A 129 -16.54 -20.26 -7.85
N ARG A 130 -16.36 -19.94 -9.15
CA ARG A 130 -15.98 -20.88 -10.22
C ARG A 130 -14.65 -21.62 -10.03
N ASN A 131 -13.79 -21.11 -9.16
CA ASN A 131 -12.50 -21.72 -8.84
C ASN A 131 -12.56 -22.67 -7.64
N SER A 132 -13.72 -22.83 -6.97
CA SER A 132 -13.85 -23.76 -5.85
C SER A 132 -13.46 -25.18 -6.26
N GLY A 133 -12.75 -25.88 -5.39
CA GLY A 133 -12.30 -27.25 -5.61
C GLY A 133 -11.03 -27.38 -6.45
N THR A 134 -10.37 -26.27 -6.79
CA THR A 134 -9.12 -26.28 -7.58
C THR A 134 -8.02 -27.09 -6.90
N LEU A 135 -7.91 -27.04 -5.57
CA LEU A 135 -6.93 -27.83 -4.83
C LEU A 135 -7.20 -29.34 -4.95
N GLY A 136 -8.41 -29.79 -4.60
CA GLY A 136 -8.79 -31.21 -4.67
C GLY A 136 -8.68 -31.75 -6.10
N GLU A 137 -9.17 -31.01 -7.08
CA GLU A 137 -9.11 -31.37 -8.49
C GLU A 137 -7.67 -31.55 -8.98
N ALA A 138 -6.76 -30.66 -8.59
CA ALA A 138 -5.34 -30.77 -8.97
C ALA A 138 -4.68 -32.02 -8.37
N VAL A 139 -5.06 -32.39 -7.13
CA VAL A 139 -4.59 -33.62 -6.48
C VAL A 139 -5.09 -34.86 -7.20
N HIS A 140 -6.38 -34.92 -7.53
CA HIS A 140 -6.97 -36.03 -8.28
C HIS A 140 -6.41 -36.15 -9.69
N ALA A 141 -6.21 -35.02 -10.38
CA ALA A 141 -5.62 -35.01 -11.72
C ALA A 141 -4.17 -35.54 -11.73
N ALA A 142 -3.46 -35.45 -10.60
CA ALA A 142 -2.13 -36.04 -10.42
C ALA A 142 -2.17 -37.54 -10.05
N GLY A 143 -3.36 -38.12 -9.84
CA GLY A 143 -3.55 -39.51 -9.44
C GLY A 143 -3.36 -39.76 -7.94
N ASP A 144 -3.31 -38.70 -7.12
CA ASP A 144 -3.22 -38.77 -5.67
C ASP A 144 -4.61 -38.69 -5.01
N CYS A 145 -4.70 -39.04 -3.72
CA CYS A 145 -5.92 -38.91 -2.92
C CYS A 145 -5.85 -37.80 -1.88
N THR A 146 -7.02 -37.38 -1.40
CA THR A 146 -7.18 -36.38 -0.34
C THR A 146 -7.74 -36.97 0.95
N LEU A 147 -7.18 -36.55 2.09
CA LEU A 147 -7.69 -36.87 3.43
C LEU A 147 -8.13 -35.60 4.15
N ALA A 148 -9.42 -35.50 4.48
CA ALA A 148 -9.95 -34.40 5.26
C ALA A 148 -10.41 -34.83 6.65
N VAL A 149 -10.08 -34.01 7.64
CA VAL A 149 -10.54 -34.18 9.02
C VAL A 149 -11.32 -32.94 9.45
N GLY A 150 -12.64 -33.07 9.55
CA GLY A 150 -13.55 -31.98 9.90
C GLY A 150 -14.09 -31.17 8.69
N PRO A 151 -15.16 -30.37 8.89
CA PRO A 151 -15.88 -29.70 7.80
C PRO A 151 -15.03 -28.75 6.95
N GLY A 152 -14.18 -27.93 7.57
CA GLY A 152 -13.33 -26.99 6.84
C GLY A 152 -12.25 -27.65 6.00
N ALA A 153 -11.63 -28.71 6.53
CA ALA A 153 -10.68 -29.53 5.78
C ALA A 153 -11.36 -30.18 4.57
N ALA A 154 -12.59 -30.66 4.73
CA ALA A 154 -13.34 -31.27 3.64
C ALA A 154 -13.66 -30.24 2.55
N LEU A 155 -14.08 -29.04 2.93
CA LEU A 155 -14.30 -27.95 1.98
C LEU A 155 -13.01 -27.57 1.23
N ALA A 156 -11.87 -27.54 1.93
CA ALA A 156 -10.57 -27.20 1.35
C ALA A 156 -10.10 -28.21 0.30
N LEU A 157 -10.30 -29.49 0.57
CA LEU A 157 -9.77 -30.59 -0.25
C LEU A 157 -10.80 -31.22 -1.20
N ALA A 158 -12.06 -30.80 -1.13
CA ALA A 158 -13.06 -31.23 -2.10
C ALA A 158 -12.62 -30.90 -3.53
N ASP A 159 -12.87 -31.83 -4.45
CA ASP A 159 -12.76 -31.60 -5.89
C ASP A 159 -13.90 -30.70 -6.41
N ARG A 160 -13.97 -30.50 -7.73
CA ARG A 160 -15.05 -29.68 -8.33
C ARG A 160 -16.44 -30.30 -8.20
N ALA A 161 -16.55 -31.60 -7.90
CA ALA A 161 -17.81 -32.25 -7.60
C ALA A 161 -18.18 -32.16 -6.10
N GLY A 162 -17.34 -31.52 -5.29
CA GLY A 162 -17.54 -31.40 -3.84
C GLY A 162 -17.12 -32.65 -3.07
N LYS A 163 -16.37 -33.57 -3.66
CA LYS A 163 -16.02 -34.88 -3.06
C LYS A 163 -14.61 -34.91 -2.48
N VAL A 164 -14.46 -35.62 -1.36
CA VAL A 164 -13.18 -35.96 -0.73
C VAL A 164 -13.05 -37.48 -0.61
N ASP A 165 -11.85 -38.04 -0.82
CA ASP A 165 -11.64 -39.50 -0.87
C ASP A 165 -11.70 -40.18 0.49
N ARG A 166 -11.14 -39.52 1.51
CA ARG A 166 -11.13 -40.00 2.90
C ARG A 166 -11.58 -38.90 3.84
N TYR A 167 -12.53 -39.22 4.71
CA TYR A 167 -13.09 -38.26 5.65
C TYR A 167 -13.18 -38.80 7.07
N ALA A 168 -12.80 -37.97 8.04
CA ALA A 168 -13.10 -38.16 9.44
C ALA A 168 -13.79 -36.90 10.01
N PRO A 169 -14.86 -37.02 10.81
CA PRO A 169 -15.58 -35.86 11.35
C PRO A 169 -14.76 -35.00 12.31
N SER A 170 -13.77 -35.57 13.00
CA SER A 170 -12.91 -34.84 13.93
C SER A 170 -11.55 -35.51 14.14
N PRO A 171 -10.53 -34.78 14.63
CA PRO A 171 -9.22 -35.35 14.95
C PRO A 171 -9.24 -36.51 15.95
N ALA A 172 -10.26 -36.60 16.82
CA ALA A 172 -10.39 -37.68 17.78
C ALA A 172 -10.85 -39.01 17.15
N GLN A 173 -11.34 -38.97 15.91
CA GLN A 173 -11.93 -40.11 15.21
C GLN A 173 -11.05 -40.61 14.06
N ILE A 174 -9.84 -40.07 13.91
CA ILE A 174 -8.90 -40.52 12.89
C ILE A 174 -8.08 -41.70 13.41
N ARG A 175 -7.84 -42.70 12.55
CA ARG A 175 -6.88 -43.75 12.82
C ARG A 175 -5.46 -43.27 12.47
N ALA A 176 -4.45 -43.68 13.23
CA ALA A 176 -3.07 -43.25 13.01
C ALA A 176 -2.53 -43.62 11.61
N ASP A 177 -2.99 -44.73 11.01
CA ASP A 177 -2.61 -45.15 9.67
C ASP A 177 -3.27 -44.33 8.55
N ALA A 178 -4.29 -43.53 8.86
CA ALA A 178 -5.01 -42.74 7.85
C ALA A 178 -4.12 -41.64 7.24
N PHE A 179 -3.26 -40.98 8.03
CA PHE A 179 -2.36 -39.93 7.53
C PHE A 179 -1.28 -40.47 6.59
N ALA A 180 -0.99 -41.77 6.63
CA ALA A 180 -0.07 -42.39 5.68
C ALA A 180 -0.74 -42.75 4.35
N ALA A 181 -2.09 -42.76 4.29
CA ALA A 181 -2.85 -43.25 3.13
C ALA A 181 -2.90 -42.26 1.97
N CYS A 182 -2.85 -40.95 2.23
CA CYS A 182 -2.89 -39.89 1.23
C CYS A 182 -1.74 -38.90 1.44
N ARG A 183 -1.13 -38.43 0.35
CA ARG A 183 -0.02 -37.46 0.41
C ARG A 183 -0.47 -36.04 0.78
N VAL A 184 -1.73 -35.72 0.53
CA VAL A 184 -2.34 -34.42 0.84
C VAL A 184 -3.44 -34.59 1.87
N ALA A 185 -3.27 -33.98 3.04
CA ALA A 185 -4.31 -33.95 4.06
C ALA A 185 -4.57 -32.55 4.63
N ALA A 186 -5.74 -32.37 5.19
CA ALA A 186 -6.12 -31.16 5.91
C ALA A 186 -6.89 -31.53 7.18
N VAL A 187 -6.75 -30.71 8.22
CA VAL A 187 -7.36 -30.89 9.52
C VAL A 187 -7.95 -29.57 10.01
N ASP A 188 -9.23 -29.60 10.36
CA ASP A 188 -9.98 -28.48 10.92
C ASP A 188 -10.04 -28.60 12.45
N VAL A 189 -9.30 -27.71 13.13
CA VAL A 189 -9.28 -27.58 14.59
C VAL A 189 -10.13 -26.36 14.98
N ASP A 190 -11.44 -26.58 15.00
CA ASP A 190 -12.44 -25.52 15.16
C ASP A 190 -12.81 -25.20 16.63
N ASP A 191 -12.14 -25.82 17.61
CA ASP A 191 -12.42 -25.63 19.05
C ASP A 191 -12.27 -24.19 19.52
N LEU A 192 -11.37 -23.43 18.89
CA LEU A 192 -11.14 -22.02 19.20
C LEU A 192 -12.29 -21.14 18.70
N ILE A 193 -12.88 -21.48 17.55
CA ILE A 193 -13.89 -20.65 16.90
C ILE A 193 -15.31 -21.00 17.33
N ARG A 194 -15.60 -22.28 17.65
CA ARG A 194 -16.94 -22.75 18.02
C ARG A 194 -17.62 -21.92 19.12
N PRO A 195 -16.95 -21.53 20.23
CA PRO A 195 -17.62 -20.80 21.29
C PRO A 195 -18.03 -19.38 20.90
N TYR A 196 -17.45 -18.81 19.83
CA TYR A 196 -17.86 -17.50 19.30
C TYR A 196 -19.20 -17.56 18.55
N LEU A 197 -19.62 -18.73 18.08
CA LEU A 197 -20.79 -18.85 17.20
C LEU A 197 -22.09 -18.83 18.00
N GLY A 198 -22.96 -17.85 17.69
CA GLY A 198 -24.36 -17.83 18.13
C GLY A 198 -25.28 -18.10 16.93
N ASP A 199 -26.22 -19.03 17.04
CA ASP A 199 -27.09 -19.47 15.94
C ASP A 199 -26.32 -19.85 14.65
N GLY A 200 -25.12 -20.41 14.80
CA GLY A 200 -24.24 -20.79 13.69
C GLY A 200 -23.52 -19.62 12.99
N ARG A 201 -23.58 -18.40 13.55
CA ARG A 201 -23.00 -17.19 12.96
C ARG A 201 -21.99 -16.55 13.88
N LEU A 202 -20.96 -15.93 13.29
CA LEU A 202 -20.02 -15.10 14.03
C LEU A 202 -20.70 -13.82 14.53
N PRO A 203 -20.32 -13.35 15.73
CA PRO A 203 -20.91 -12.19 16.34
C PRO A 203 -20.46 -10.92 15.61
N ALA A 204 -21.34 -9.92 15.59
CA ALA A 204 -20.98 -8.57 15.11
C ALA A 204 -20.11 -7.80 16.11
N VAL A 205 -19.92 -8.35 17.32
CA VAL A 205 -19.10 -7.77 18.40
C VAL A 205 -17.80 -8.55 18.50
N GLU A 206 -16.71 -7.83 18.75
CA GLU A 206 -15.39 -8.40 19.01
C GLU A 206 -15.32 -9.08 20.38
N ASP A 207 -14.47 -10.12 20.49
CA ASP A 207 -14.12 -10.75 21.77
C ASP A 207 -15.35 -11.03 22.66
N ALA A 208 -16.37 -11.62 22.05
CA ALA A 208 -17.60 -12.02 22.73
C ALA A 208 -17.37 -13.02 23.89
N LEU A 209 -16.18 -13.61 23.95
CA LEU A 209 -15.73 -14.50 25.01
C LEU A 209 -14.92 -13.75 26.06
N THR A 210 -15.07 -14.16 27.32
CA THR A 210 -14.17 -13.73 28.37
C THR A 210 -12.75 -14.29 28.13
N PRO A 211 -11.69 -13.66 28.70
CA PRO A 211 -10.32 -14.18 28.58
C PRO A 211 -10.19 -15.64 29.02
N GLN A 212 -10.91 -16.05 30.06
CA GLN A 212 -10.91 -17.43 30.55
C GLN A 212 -11.57 -18.40 29.55
N GLN A 213 -12.71 -18.03 28.97
CA GLN A 213 -13.38 -18.85 27.95
C GLN A 213 -12.51 -19.03 26.70
N ARG A 214 -11.80 -17.98 26.27
CA ARG A 214 -10.83 -18.07 25.18
C ARG A 214 -9.67 -19.00 25.54
N ALA A 215 -9.10 -18.88 26.75
CA ALA A 215 -8.02 -19.75 27.21
C ALA A 215 -8.45 -21.24 27.27
N ASP A 216 -9.66 -21.53 27.75
CA ASP A 216 -10.22 -22.89 27.73
C ASP A 216 -10.37 -23.44 26.31
N ALA A 217 -10.81 -22.61 25.36
CA ALA A 217 -10.94 -22.99 23.96
C ALA A 217 -9.56 -23.22 23.30
N LEU A 218 -8.57 -22.40 23.62
CA LEU A 218 -7.18 -22.55 23.18
C LEU A 218 -6.56 -23.85 23.68
N ARG A 219 -6.70 -24.18 24.97
CA ARG A 219 -6.20 -25.45 25.51
C ARG A 219 -6.77 -26.67 24.79
N ARG A 220 -8.07 -26.65 24.43
CA ARG A 220 -8.68 -27.73 23.64
C ARG A 220 -8.12 -27.81 22.22
N ALA A 221 -7.93 -26.66 21.56
CA ALA A 221 -7.32 -26.61 20.24
C ALA A 221 -5.86 -27.10 20.26
N ASP A 222 -5.09 -26.72 21.28
CA ASP A 222 -3.70 -27.15 21.47
C ASP A 222 -3.59 -28.67 21.66
N VAL A 223 -4.39 -29.25 22.56
CA VAL A 223 -4.42 -30.71 22.79
C VAL A 223 -4.77 -31.47 21.52
N LYS A 224 -5.78 -31.02 20.76
CA LYS A 224 -6.12 -31.66 19.48
C LYS A 224 -5.02 -31.50 18.43
N THR A 225 -4.36 -30.35 18.39
CA THR A 225 -3.22 -30.13 17.49
C THR A 225 -2.08 -31.08 17.85
N GLY A 226 -1.75 -31.23 19.13
CA GLY A 226 -0.75 -32.19 19.61
C GLY A 226 -1.09 -33.64 19.25
N ALA A 227 -2.36 -34.03 19.37
CA ALA A 227 -2.83 -35.36 18.96
C ALA A 227 -2.65 -35.61 17.46
N VAL A 228 -2.96 -34.61 16.62
CA VAL A 228 -2.70 -34.68 15.16
C VAL A 228 -1.21 -34.82 14.90
N LEU A 229 -0.38 -33.94 15.47
CA LEU A 229 1.07 -33.94 15.25
C LEU A 229 1.73 -35.26 15.65
N SER A 230 1.22 -35.92 16.69
CA SER A 230 1.72 -37.22 17.17
C SER A 230 1.33 -38.39 16.27
N ALA A 231 0.31 -38.22 15.42
CA ALA A 231 -0.16 -39.24 14.48
C ALA A 231 0.45 -39.08 13.07
N LEU A 232 1.16 -37.99 12.79
CA LEU A 232 1.78 -37.74 11.48
C LEU A 232 3.06 -38.56 11.29
N PRO A 233 3.33 -39.07 10.08
CA PRO A 233 4.64 -39.58 9.71
C PRO A 233 5.76 -38.53 9.89
N GLU A 234 6.97 -38.96 10.27
CA GLU A 234 8.09 -38.05 10.60
C GLU A 234 8.53 -37.14 9.43
N ASP A 235 8.36 -37.60 8.20
CA ASP A 235 8.73 -36.91 6.95
C ASP A 235 7.63 -35.95 6.43
N THR A 236 6.55 -35.76 7.19
CA THR A 236 5.41 -34.94 6.77
C THR A 236 5.70 -33.44 6.94
N THR A 237 5.56 -32.68 5.85
CA THR A 237 5.54 -31.22 5.92
C THR A 237 4.24 -30.76 6.58
N VAL A 238 4.35 -30.00 7.67
CA VAL A 238 3.19 -29.46 8.40
C VAL A 238 3.06 -27.97 8.14
N LEU A 239 1.89 -27.57 7.65
CA LEU A 239 1.46 -26.19 7.55
C LEU A 239 0.45 -25.93 8.66
N LEU A 240 0.70 -24.99 9.56
CA LEU A 240 -0.31 -24.53 10.52
C LEU A 240 -0.74 -23.12 10.17
N ALA A 241 -2.05 -22.91 10.07
CA ALA A 241 -2.65 -21.63 9.70
C ALA A 241 -3.76 -21.25 10.68
N GLY A 242 -3.68 -20.04 11.25
CA GLY A 242 -4.75 -19.46 12.06
C GLY A 242 -5.90 -18.97 11.20
N LEU A 243 -6.59 -19.86 10.49
CA LEU A 243 -7.53 -19.50 9.43
C LEU A 243 -8.63 -18.52 9.91
N SER A 244 -9.06 -17.59 9.06
CA SER A 244 -10.18 -16.67 9.33
C SER A 244 -10.09 -15.75 10.57
N ASP A 245 -11.08 -14.87 10.67
CA ASP A 245 -11.36 -14.06 11.84
C ASP A 245 -12.39 -14.72 12.77
N HIS A 246 -12.54 -14.16 13.98
CA HIS A 246 -13.48 -14.66 15.01
C HIS A 246 -14.46 -13.59 15.52
N GLY A 247 -14.60 -12.49 14.78
CA GLY A 247 -15.51 -11.39 15.11
C GLY A 247 -15.43 -10.29 14.05
N ALA A 248 -15.93 -9.09 14.37
CA ALA A 248 -15.95 -7.98 13.43
C ALA A 248 -14.58 -7.32 13.15
N GLN A 249 -13.54 -7.72 13.88
CA GLN A 249 -12.17 -7.21 13.74
C GLN A 249 -11.28 -8.20 13.00
N PRO A 250 -10.69 -7.81 11.85
CA PRO A 250 -9.68 -8.62 11.17
C PRO A 250 -8.35 -8.57 11.92
N HIS A 251 -7.61 -9.68 11.96
CA HIS A 251 -6.25 -9.73 12.54
C HIS A 251 -5.26 -10.44 11.63
N LEU A 252 -3.97 -10.17 11.84
CA LEU A 252 -2.92 -11.08 11.39
C LEU A 252 -2.97 -12.36 12.24
N ARG A 253 -2.79 -13.49 11.57
CA ARG A 253 -2.94 -14.81 12.14
C ARG A 253 -1.63 -15.58 12.12
N VAL A 254 -1.57 -16.69 12.86
CA VAL A 254 -0.37 -17.53 12.90
C VAL A 254 -0.19 -18.24 11.56
N ALA A 255 1.03 -18.23 11.03
CA ALA A 255 1.48 -19.09 9.93
C ALA A 255 2.76 -19.82 10.36
N LEU A 256 2.74 -21.15 10.32
CA LEU A 256 3.91 -21.98 10.62
C LEU A 256 4.12 -23.01 9.53
N MET A 257 5.39 -23.25 9.18
CA MET A 257 5.79 -24.32 8.26
C MET A 257 6.92 -25.15 8.85
N ARG A 258 6.66 -26.43 9.10
CA ARG A 258 7.64 -27.45 9.50
C ARG A 258 7.88 -28.38 8.32
N ALA A 259 9.05 -28.29 7.69
CA ALA A 259 9.46 -29.15 6.57
C ALA A 259 10.80 -29.87 6.82
N GLY A 260 11.68 -29.26 7.63
CA GLY A 260 13.00 -29.80 7.96
C GLY A 260 13.68 -28.98 9.06
N ALA A 261 14.95 -29.27 9.36
CA ALA A 261 15.69 -28.55 10.39
C ALA A 261 16.16 -27.15 9.92
N GLU A 262 16.32 -26.98 8.61
CA GLU A 262 16.80 -25.78 7.93
C GLU A 262 15.81 -24.61 7.96
N VAL A 263 14.51 -24.89 8.08
CA VAL A 263 13.46 -23.87 8.19
C VAL A 263 13.31 -23.33 9.62
N ARG A 264 13.92 -23.98 10.61
CA ARG A 264 13.82 -23.56 12.02
C ARG A 264 14.47 -22.19 12.23
N ASP A 265 13.87 -21.39 13.11
CA ASP A 265 14.39 -20.05 13.47
C ASP A 265 14.46 -19.12 12.24
N ARG A 266 13.55 -19.28 11.28
CA ARG A 266 13.39 -18.43 10.10
C ARG A 266 12.02 -17.78 10.05
N PHE A 267 11.94 -16.58 9.48
CA PHE A 267 10.64 -16.01 9.15
C PHE A 267 9.99 -16.76 7.99
N LEU A 268 8.66 -16.81 7.97
CA LEU A 268 7.86 -17.44 6.93
C LEU A 268 7.16 -16.39 6.09
N GLY A 269 7.42 -16.41 4.79
CA GLY A 269 6.90 -15.43 3.85
C GLY A 269 6.53 -16.05 2.50
N ALA A 270 6.14 -15.19 1.57
CA ALA A 270 5.75 -15.60 0.23
C ALA A 270 6.11 -14.53 -0.80
N ALA A 271 6.42 -14.96 -2.02
CA ALA A 271 6.70 -14.03 -3.13
C ALA A 271 5.47 -13.18 -3.48
N SER A 272 4.25 -13.68 -3.27
CA SER A 272 2.99 -12.97 -3.48
C SER A 272 2.89 -11.66 -2.68
N THR A 273 3.47 -11.61 -1.49
CA THR A 273 3.49 -10.42 -0.61
C THR A 273 4.78 -9.61 -0.75
N HIS A 274 5.84 -10.19 -1.33
CA HIS A 274 7.21 -9.66 -1.31
C HIS A 274 7.72 -9.40 0.12
N ARG A 275 7.28 -10.23 1.07
CA ARG A 275 7.65 -10.15 2.48
C ARG A 275 8.17 -11.50 2.95
N GLU A 276 9.14 -11.46 3.86
CA GLU A 276 9.70 -12.66 4.49
C GLU A 276 8.89 -13.13 5.70
N ASP A 277 7.95 -12.30 6.17
CA ASP A 277 7.22 -12.45 7.44
C ASP A 277 5.69 -12.41 7.27
N VAL A 278 5.18 -12.26 6.04
CA VAL A 278 3.74 -12.17 5.74
C VAL A 278 3.36 -13.07 4.57
N THR A 279 2.31 -13.85 4.76
CA THR A 279 1.69 -14.73 3.75
C THR A 279 0.19 -14.42 3.59
N ILE A 280 -0.45 -14.94 2.56
CA ILE A 280 -1.90 -14.84 2.31
C ILE A 280 -2.53 -16.23 2.15
N LEU A 281 -3.85 -16.35 2.36
CA LEU A 281 -4.57 -17.63 2.25
C LEU A 281 -4.32 -18.41 0.94
N PRO A 282 -4.34 -17.78 -0.25
CA PRO A 282 -4.03 -18.49 -1.51
C PRO A 282 -2.64 -19.14 -1.56
N ASP A 283 -1.68 -18.65 -0.76
CA ASP A 283 -0.32 -19.22 -0.73
C ASP A 283 -0.34 -20.63 -0.14
N ILE A 284 -1.30 -20.95 0.73
CA ILE A 284 -1.46 -22.29 1.31
C ILE A 284 -1.69 -23.33 0.20
N THR A 285 -2.62 -23.04 -0.72
CA THR A 285 -2.91 -23.89 -1.88
C THR A 285 -1.66 -24.12 -2.73
N ALA A 286 -0.95 -23.03 -3.07
CA ALA A 286 0.28 -23.11 -3.85
C ALA A 286 1.38 -23.91 -3.13
N THR A 287 1.48 -23.78 -1.80
CA THR A 287 2.43 -24.51 -0.97
C THR A 287 2.13 -26.01 -0.96
N MET A 288 0.87 -26.40 -0.73
CA MET A 288 0.48 -27.83 -0.68
C MET A 288 0.77 -28.56 -1.99
N LEU A 289 0.44 -27.92 -3.12
CA LEU A 289 0.73 -28.47 -4.46
C LEU A 289 2.23 -28.51 -4.74
N SER A 290 2.97 -27.44 -4.39
CA SER A 290 4.41 -27.37 -4.65
C SER A 290 5.22 -28.38 -3.83
N VAL A 291 4.87 -28.60 -2.56
CA VAL A 291 5.54 -29.60 -1.69
C VAL A 291 5.34 -31.01 -2.25
N THR A 292 4.16 -31.30 -2.79
CA THR A 292 3.86 -32.64 -3.35
C THR A 292 4.33 -32.81 -4.80
N GLY A 293 4.95 -31.79 -5.41
CA GLY A 293 5.36 -31.82 -6.81
C GLY A 293 4.19 -31.75 -7.81
N ILE A 294 2.98 -31.45 -7.34
CA ILE A 294 1.79 -31.33 -8.18
C ILE A 294 1.82 -29.97 -8.88
N PRO A 295 1.62 -29.91 -10.22
CA PRO A 295 1.62 -28.65 -10.94
C PRO A 295 0.55 -27.68 -10.42
N VAL A 296 0.96 -26.45 -10.07
CA VAL A 296 0.05 -25.41 -9.58
C VAL A 296 -0.79 -24.87 -10.75
N PRO A 297 -2.14 -24.95 -10.71
CA PRO A 297 -3.00 -24.42 -11.76
C PRO A 297 -2.84 -22.89 -11.94
N PRO A 298 -2.93 -22.35 -13.17
CA PRO A 298 -2.81 -20.91 -13.43
C PRO A 298 -3.85 -20.02 -12.74
N SER A 299 -4.99 -20.59 -12.33
CA SER A 299 -6.04 -19.90 -11.58
C SER A 299 -5.63 -19.59 -10.14
N VAL A 300 -4.64 -20.31 -9.59
CA VAL A 300 -4.11 -20.08 -8.25
C VAL A 300 -3.28 -18.81 -8.24
N VAL A 301 -3.68 -17.84 -7.41
CA VAL A 301 -3.04 -16.53 -7.31
C VAL A 301 -1.89 -16.51 -6.31
N GLY A 302 -1.90 -17.43 -5.34
CA GLY A 302 -0.87 -17.54 -4.32
C GLY A 302 0.46 -18.08 -4.85
N THR A 303 1.49 -17.92 -4.05
CA THR A 303 2.82 -18.49 -4.31
C THR A 303 3.22 -19.39 -3.13
N PRO A 304 4.02 -20.45 -3.35
CA PRO A 304 4.45 -21.32 -2.25
C PRO A 304 5.15 -20.53 -1.13
N TRP A 305 4.90 -20.93 0.10
CA TRP A 305 5.59 -20.42 1.27
C TRP A 305 7.08 -20.75 1.20
N ALA A 306 7.89 -19.82 1.70
CA ALA A 306 9.32 -19.99 1.80
C ALA A 306 9.84 -19.47 3.14
N ALA A 307 10.81 -20.18 3.70
CA ALA A 307 11.60 -19.69 4.81
C ALA A 307 12.50 -18.55 4.32
N GLY A 308 12.36 -17.37 4.91
CA GLY A 308 13.14 -16.18 4.59
C GLY A 308 14.60 -16.27 5.02
N ALA A 309 15.41 -15.32 4.55
CA ALA A 309 16.80 -15.21 4.97
C ALA A 309 16.93 -14.65 6.40
N GLY A 310 15.93 -13.91 6.88
CA GLY A 310 15.86 -13.42 8.26
C GLY A 310 15.76 -14.54 9.29
N ARG A 311 16.45 -14.37 10.42
CA ARG A 311 16.33 -15.26 11.58
C ARG A 311 15.37 -14.65 12.60
N THR A 312 14.58 -15.47 13.27
CA THR A 312 13.61 -14.98 14.25
C THR A 312 14.23 -14.71 15.63
N GLY A 313 15.39 -15.29 15.93
CA GLY A 313 16.04 -15.15 17.23
C GLY A 313 15.35 -16.01 18.30
N GLY A 314 14.70 -17.10 17.88
CA GLY A 314 13.91 -17.98 18.73
C GLY A 314 12.42 -17.59 18.79
N ILE A 315 11.60 -18.55 19.25
CA ILE A 315 10.14 -18.44 19.21
C ILE A 315 9.58 -17.29 20.07
N ALA A 316 10.19 -16.97 21.21
CA ALA A 316 9.73 -15.87 22.05
C ALA A 316 9.90 -14.50 21.35
N ALA A 317 11.02 -14.30 20.65
CA ALA A 317 11.25 -13.09 19.86
C ALA A 317 10.33 -13.04 18.63
N ALA A 318 10.18 -14.17 17.93
CA ALA A 318 9.24 -14.31 16.80
C ALA A 318 7.81 -13.93 17.19
N ARG A 319 7.32 -14.48 18.32
CA ARG A 319 5.99 -14.18 18.85
C ARG A 319 5.82 -12.69 19.14
N ALA A 320 6.79 -12.08 19.81
CA ALA A 320 6.71 -10.67 20.16
C ALA A 320 6.65 -9.80 18.90
N GLU A 321 7.51 -10.04 17.92
CA GLU A 321 7.55 -9.27 16.67
C GLU A 321 6.28 -9.44 15.82
N LEU A 322 5.77 -10.67 15.68
CA LEU A 322 4.58 -10.94 14.88
C LEU A 322 3.29 -10.49 15.59
N HIS A 323 3.28 -10.47 16.93
CA HIS A 323 2.21 -9.83 17.71
C HIS A 323 2.24 -8.30 17.56
N ASP A 324 3.42 -7.68 17.69
CA ASP A 324 3.64 -6.25 17.48
C ASP A 324 3.16 -5.79 16.09
N ALA A 325 3.36 -6.62 15.07
CA ALA A 325 2.88 -6.36 13.71
C ALA A 325 1.34 -6.31 13.61
N ASP A 326 0.62 -7.17 14.34
CA ASP A 326 -0.85 -7.11 14.44
C ASP A 326 -1.29 -5.85 15.19
N VAL A 327 -0.67 -5.53 16.32
CA VAL A 327 -0.95 -4.32 17.11
C VAL A 327 -0.79 -3.06 16.26
N ALA A 328 0.30 -2.95 15.50
CA ALA A 328 0.52 -1.85 14.57
C ALA A 328 -0.60 -1.78 13.53
N GLY A 329 -1.00 -2.92 12.96
CA GLY A 329 -2.10 -3.03 12.01
C GLY A 329 -3.44 -2.57 12.60
N GLN A 330 -3.76 -2.94 13.83
CA GLN A 330 -4.99 -2.54 14.52
C GLN A 330 -5.02 -1.05 14.83
N ALA A 331 -3.95 -0.50 15.40
CA ALA A 331 -3.88 0.92 15.75
C ALA A 331 -4.14 1.84 14.53
N ILE A 332 -3.68 1.43 13.35
CA ILE A 332 -3.90 2.18 12.10
C ILE A 332 -5.34 2.08 11.64
N ARG A 333 -5.95 0.90 11.74
CA ARG A 333 -7.37 0.72 11.40
C ARG A 333 -8.25 1.56 12.31
N GLU A 334 -7.97 1.54 13.61
CA GLU A 334 -8.70 2.31 14.62
C GLU A 334 -8.60 3.82 14.35
N ILE A 335 -7.40 4.33 14.13
CA ILE A 335 -7.20 5.77 13.90
C ILE A 335 -7.61 6.22 12.49
N GLY A 336 -7.61 5.32 11.49
CA GLY A 336 -7.65 5.69 10.08
C GLY A 336 -8.84 6.58 9.71
N GLY A 337 -10.06 6.15 10.05
CA GLY A 337 -11.27 6.93 9.75
C GLY A 337 -11.28 8.30 10.45
N ALA A 338 -10.90 8.34 11.73
CA ALA A 338 -10.81 9.57 12.50
C ALA A 338 -9.71 10.49 11.98
N PHE A 339 -8.57 9.95 11.57
CA PHE A 339 -7.43 10.70 11.03
C PHE A 339 -7.82 11.42 9.73
N PHE A 340 -8.34 10.71 8.74
CA PHE A 340 -8.72 11.32 7.45
C PHE A 340 -9.80 12.38 7.64
N THR A 341 -10.79 12.12 8.50
CA THR A 341 -11.84 13.10 8.84
C THR A 341 -11.25 14.33 9.53
N THR A 342 -10.38 14.14 10.51
CA THR A 342 -9.72 15.23 11.25
C THR A 342 -8.86 16.07 10.32
N VAL A 343 -8.04 15.45 9.46
CA VAL A 343 -7.21 16.17 8.49
C VAL A 343 -8.07 16.96 7.50
N ALA A 344 -9.16 16.37 7.01
CA ALA A 344 -10.08 17.07 6.11
C ALA A 344 -10.73 18.30 6.78
N VAL A 345 -11.26 18.13 8.00
CA VAL A 345 -11.84 19.24 8.79
C VAL A 345 -10.80 20.31 9.07
N LEU A 346 -9.61 19.93 9.54
CA LEU A 346 -8.51 20.87 9.80
C LEU A 346 -8.11 21.65 8.55
N GLN A 347 -8.07 21.00 7.38
CA GLN A 347 -7.79 21.68 6.11
C GLN A 347 -8.90 22.68 5.74
N VAL A 348 -10.17 22.30 5.82
CA VAL A 348 -11.29 23.20 5.51
C VAL A 348 -11.28 24.43 6.44
N VAL A 349 -11.15 24.20 7.76
CA VAL A 349 -11.05 25.27 8.76
C VAL A 349 -9.84 26.14 8.50
N PHE A 350 -8.68 25.54 8.18
CA PHE A 350 -7.48 26.26 7.83
C PHE A 350 -7.67 27.14 6.58
N TYR A 351 -8.24 26.61 5.50
CA TYR A 351 -8.42 27.39 4.27
C TYR A 351 -9.43 28.53 4.47
N ALA A 352 -10.51 28.31 5.20
CA ALA A 352 -11.47 29.35 5.55
C ALA A 352 -10.84 30.46 6.40
N THR A 353 -10.12 30.09 7.46
CA THR A 353 -9.44 31.07 8.34
C THR A 353 -8.29 31.78 7.64
N ALA A 354 -7.49 31.07 6.84
CA ALA A 354 -6.45 31.65 6.02
C ALA A 354 -7.03 32.67 5.05
N PHE A 355 -8.10 32.33 4.33
CA PHE A 355 -8.78 33.25 3.40
C PHE A 355 -9.24 34.54 4.10
N LEU A 356 -9.87 34.44 5.27
CA LEU A 356 -10.32 35.60 6.05
C LEU A 356 -9.15 36.46 6.54
N LEU A 357 -8.09 35.84 7.05
CA LEU A 357 -6.88 36.53 7.53
C LEU A 357 -6.13 37.22 6.39
N LEU A 358 -6.03 36.55 5.23
CA LEU A 358 -5.39 37.09 4.03
C LEU A 358 -6.16 38.27 3.46
N ARG A 359 -7.50 38.21 3.40
CA ARG A 359 -8.33 39.36 3.03
C ARG A 359 -8.16 40.56 3.96
N ARG A 360 -7.92 40.31 5.25
CA ARG A 360 -7.66 41.35 6.25
C ARG A 360 -6.19 41.80 6.29
N GLY A 361 -5.29 41.18 5.51
CA GLY A 361 -3.85 41.45 5.55
C GLY A 361 -3.18 41.12 6.89
N ARG A 362 -3.80 40.28 7.73
CA ARG A 362 -3.34 39.95 9.09
C ARG A 362 -2.80 38.53 9.17
N GLY A 363 -1.93 38.26 10.13
CA GLY A 363 -1.57 36.88 10.49
C GLY A 363 -0.79 36.06 9.44
N LEU A 364 -0.26 36.70 8.39
CA LEU A 364 0.45 36.04 7.27
C LEU A 364 1.51 35.01 7.73
N GLY A 365 2.18 35.25 8.86
CA GLY A 365 3.22 34.36 9.37
C GLY A 365 2.67 33.09 9.97
N ARG A 366 1.55 33.22 10.69
CA ARG A 366 0.82 32.09 11.25
C ARG A 366 0.19 31.25 10.15
N VAL A 367 -0.39 31.89 9.13
CA VAL A 367 -0.94 31.21 7.94
C VAL A 367 0.16 30.41 7.23
N ARG A 368 1.33 31.02 7.00
CA ARG A 368 2.47 30.34 6.36
C ARG A 368 2.97 29.14 7.18
N LEU A 369 3.10 29.30 8.50
CA LEU A 369 3.53 28.21 9.38
C LEU A 369 2.52 27.06 9.39
N ALA A 370 1.23 27.36 9.58
CA ALA A 370 0.16 26.37 9.55
C ALA A 370 0.09 25.63 8.21
N ALA A 371 0.28 26.34 7.10
CA ALA A 371 0.35 25.72 5.77
C ALA A 371 1.49 24.69 5.67
N LEU A 372 2.65 24.99 6.25
CA LEU A 372 3.80 24.07 6.24
C LEU A 372 3.58 22.86 7.16
N VAL A 373 2.95 23.05 8.32
CA VAL A 373 2.57 21.94 9.21
C VAL A 373 1.59 21.01 8.49
N LEU A 374 0.54 21.55 7.88
CA LEU A 374 -0.44 20.75 7.13
C LEU A 374 0.19 20.02 5.95
N ALA A 375 1.07 20.67 5.18
CA ALA A 375 1.80 20.01 4.10
C ALA A 375 2.78 18.93 4.57
N SER A 376 3.23 19.00 5.83
CA SER A 376 4.15 18.03 6.43
C SER A 376 3.43 16.81 7.00
N LEU A 377 2.12 16.90 7.28
CA LEU A 377 1.34 15.79 7.84
C LEU A 377 1.43 14.50 6.99
N PRO A 378 1.28 14.53 5.65
CA PRO A 378 1.28 13.29 4.88
C PRO A 378 2.59 12.52 4.99
N VAL A 379 3.74 13.18 4.82
CA VAL A 379 5.04 12.50 4.93
C VAL A 379 5.33 12.04 6.37
N SER A 380 4.78 12.75 7.36
CA SER A 380 4.94 12.41 8.78
C SER A 380 4.28 11.07 9.14
N THR A 381 3.24 10.67 8.41
CA THR A 381 2.60 9.35 8.60
C THR A 381 3.49 8.17 8.21
N TYR A 382 4.53 8.39 7.39
CA TYR A 382 5.54 7.37 7.07
C TYR A 382 6.76 7.51 7.99
N LEU A 383 7.19 8.74 8.28
CA LEU A 383 8.36 8.99 9.13
C LEU A 383 8.16 8.50 10.57
N VAL A 384 6.94 8.48 11.09
CA VAL A 384 6.63 7.95 12.42
C VAL A 384 7.02 6.47 12.56
N ASN A 385 7.03 5.70 11.46
CA ASN A 385 7.44 4.29 11.45
C ASN A 385 8.96 4.09 11.63
N LEU A 386 9.74 5.17 11.74
CA LEU A 386 11.13 5.10 12.22
C LEU A 386 11.23 4.97 13.75
N THR A 387 10.10 4.98 14.45
CA THR A 387 10.01 4.85 15.91
C THR A 387 9.19 3.61 16.28
N ASP A 388 9.46 3.04 17.46
CA ASP A 388 8.73 1.88 18.00
C ASP A 388 7.38 2.26 18.66
N TRP A 389 6.59 3.12 18.01
CA TRP A 389 5.32 3.61 18.56
C TRP A 389 4.32 2.49 18.89
N HIS A 390 4.39 1.37 18.18
CA HIS A 390 3.51 0.21 18.34
C HIS A 390 3.79 -0.57 19.64
N ARG A 391 4.99 -0.43 20.23
CA ARG A 391 5.36 -1.04 21.52
C ARG A 391 4.98 -0.19 22.73
N ALA A 392 4.44 1.01 22.51
CA ALA A 392 4.01 1.88 23.60
C ALA A 392 2.75 1.31 24.27
N GLY A 393 2.57 1.56 25.57
CA GLY A 393 1.35 1.14 26.28
C GLY A 393 0.05 1.76 25.76
N THR A 394 0.14 2.84 24.95
CA THR A 394 -1.00 3.46 24.25
C THR A 394 -0.65 3.72 22.78
N PRO A 395 -0.61 2.68 21.92
CA PRO A 395 -0.08 2.77 20.55
C PRO A 395 -0.73 3.86 19.70
N VAL A 396 -2.06 4.02 19.80
CA VAL A 396 -2.82 5.01 19.02
C VAL A 396 -2.42 6.44 19.39
N LEU A 397 -2.26 6.73 20.69
CA LEU A 397 -1.83 8.05 21.16
C LEU A 397 -0.37 8.33 20.77
N SER A 398 0.50 7.34 20.93
CA SER A 398 1.91 7.44 20.52
C SER A 398 2.07 7.66 19.02
N LEU A 399 1.27 6.98 18.19
CA LEU A 399 1.22 7.19 16.75
C LEU A 399 0.76 8.61 16.41
N ALA A 400 -0.36 9.07 16.97
CA ALA A 400 -0.89 10.42 16.72
C ALA A 400 0.09 11.52 17.15
N ALA A 401 0.68 11.39 18.33
CA ALA A 401 1.70 12.30 18.85
C ALA A 401 2.97 12.29 17.98
N GLY A 402 3.43 11.11 17.59
CA GLY A 402 4.60 10.94 16.71
C GLY A 402 4.41 11.61 15.35
N ILE A 403 3.23 11.47 14.73
CA ILE A 403 2.87 12.16 13.48
C ILE A 403 2.90 13.68 13.68
N ALA A 404 2.32 14.20 14.77
CA ALA A 404 2.31 15.63 15.06
C ALA A 404 3.73 16.19 15.27
N VAL A 405 4.56 15.48 16.04
CA VAL A 405 5.97 15.84 16.27
C VAL A 405 6.75 15.86 14.97
N CYS A 406 6.65 14.81 14.15
CA CYS A 406 7.30 14.76 12.84
C CYS A 406 6.88 15.94 11.94
N ALA A 407 5.58 16.28 11.92
CA ALA A 407 5.07 17.37 11.11
C ALA A 407 5.60 18.74 11.57
N LEU A 408 5.67 18.96 12.89
CA LEU A 408 6.21 20.19 13.48
C LEU A 408 7.72 20.32 13.22
N LEU A 409 8.48 19.25 13.40
CA LEU A 409 9.92 19.22 13.13
C LEU A 409 10.21 19.50 11.66
N LEU A 410 9.46 18.88 10.74
CA LEU A 410 9.63 19.11 9.30
C LEU A 410 9.24 20.54 8.90
N ALA A 411 8.16 21.09 9.44
CA ALA A 411 7.77 22.48 9.20
C ALA A 411 8.84 23.46 9.72
N ALA A 412 9.43 23.19 10.90
CA ALA A 412 10.52 23.97 11.45
C ALA A 412 11.78 23.89 10.57
N ALA A 413 12.16 22.69 10.12
CA ALA A 413 13.27 22.48 9.20
C ALA A 413 13.05 23.18 7.86
N ALA A 414 11.83 23.15 7.32
CA ALA A 414 11.46 23.82 6.08
C ALA A 414 11.66 25.34 6.15
N LEU A 415 11.49 25.95 7.33
CA LEU A 415 11.77 27.37 7.54
C LEU A 415 13.25 27.65 7.84
N ALA A 416 13.89 26.81 8.65
CA ALA A 416 15.25 27.01 9.14
C ALA A 416 16.33 26.73 8.08
N VAL A 417 16.25 25.59 7.37
CA VAL A 417 17.29 25.13 6.43
C VAL A 417 17.53 26.14 5.30
N PRO A 418 16.50 26.64 4.57
CA PRO A 418 16.71 27.61 3.50
C PRO A 418 17.25 28.95 4.01
N PHE A 419 16.88 29.34 5.24
CA PHE A 419 17.35 30.56 5.88
C PHE A 419 18.82 30.48 6.30
N LEU A 420 19.23 29.37 6.91
CA LEU A 420 20.62 29.13 7.28
C LEU A 420 21.51 29.04 6.05
N TRP A 421 21.04 28.37 4.98
CA TRP A 421 21.77 28.26 3.72
C TRP A 421 21.93 29.60 3.00
N SER A 422 20.92 30.47 2.99
CA SER A 422 21.06 31.81 2.41
C SER A 422 22.02 32.68 3.23
N ARG A 423 21.99 32.57 4.56
CA ARG A 423 22.89 33.29 5.47
C ARG A 423 24.34 32.85 5.34
N SER A 424 24.62 31.55 5.24
CA SER A 424 25.99 31.04 5.08
C SER A 424 26.60 31.48 3.75
N ARG A 425 25.84 31.43 2.64
CA ARG A 425 26.28 31.96 1.34
C ARG A 425 26.52 33.47 1.37
N ALA A 426 25.68 34.21 2.09
CA ALA A 426 25.87 35.65 2.30
C ALA A 426 27.19 35.95 3.00
N LEU A 427 27.54 35.16 4.04
CA LEU A 427 28.78 35.29 4.81
C LEU A 427 30.00 34.88 3.97
N ALA A 428 29.94 33.78 3.22
CA ALA A 428 31.00 33.37 2.31
C ALA A 428 31.28 34.45 1.23
N ALA A 429 30.23 35.06 0.67
CA ALA A 429 30.35 36.16 -0.28
C ALA A 429 30.80 37.51 0.35
N ARG A 430 30.87 37.61 1.69
CA ARG A 430 31.50 38.74 2.40
C ARG A 430 33.01 38.51 2.60
N ARG A 431 33.45 37.28 2.89
CA ARG A 431 34.88 36.95 3.05
C ARG A 431 35.67 37.08 1.74
N GLY A 432 35.05 36.80 0.59
CA GLY A 432 35.70 36.89 -0.72
C GLY A 432 35.70 38.27 -1.39
N ARG A 433 35.22 39.35 -0.75
CA ARG A 433 35.09 40.67 -1.39
C ARG A 433 35.50 41.80 -0.43
N ARG A 434 36.76 42.24 -0.51
CA ARG A 434 37.25 43.48 0.11
C ARG A 434 36.65 44.68 -0.64
N GLY A 435 36.01 45.60 0.09
CA GLY A 435 35.68 46.96 -0.37
C GLY A 435 34.43 47.11 -1.25
N GLY A 436 33.39 47.77 -0.73
CA GLY A 436 32.26 48.29 -1.53
C GLY A 436 30.93 48.35 -0.74
N PRO A 437 30.32 49.54 -0.54
CA PRO A 437 29.06 49.66 0.17
C PRO A 437 27.91 49.01 -0.62
N ARG A 438 27.34 47.92 -0.08
CA ARG A 438 26.12 47.32 -0.65
C ARG A 438 24.88 48.09 -0.19
N SER A 439 24.00 48.39 -1.14
CA SER A 439 22.68 49.02 -0.92
C SER A 439 21.88 48.30 0.19
N ARG A 440 21.09 49.06 0.96
CA ARG A 440 20.18 48.54 2.01
C ARG A 440 19.26 47.42 1.48
N SER A 441 18.85 47.48 0.21
CA SER A 441 17.97 46.48 -0.45
C SER A 441 18.60 45.09 -0.56
N ARG A 442 19.89 44.98 -0.90
CA ARG A 442 20.58 43.67 -0.95
C ARG A 442 20.80 43.06 0.45
N ARG A 443 20.94 43.88 1.49
CA ARG A 443 21.06 43.39 2.89
C ARG A 443 19.72 42.87 3.42
N ALA A 444 18.61 43.49 3.05
CA ALA A 444 17.26 43.02 3.37
C ALA A 444 16.91 41.70 2.65
N ALA A 445 17.30 41.56 1.37
CA ALA A 445 17.10 40.33 0.59
C ALA A 445 17.92 39.13 1.09
N LEU A 446 19.13 39.36 1.64
CA LEU A 446 19.93 38.29 2.27
C LEU A 446 19.39 37.86 3.65
N ARG A 447 18.54 38.69 4.27
CA ARG A 447 17.89 38.44 5.57
C ARG A 447 16.62 37.59 5.44
N ARG A 448 16.09 37.36 4.23
CA ARG A 448 14.85 36.61 4.00
C ARG A 448 15.15 35.46 3.03
N GLY A 449 14.95 34.22 3.47
CA GLY A 449 15.16 33.03 2.63
C GLY A 449 14.24 33.05 1.40
N SER A 450 14.59 32.27 0.35
CA SER A 450 13.78 32.19 -0.88
C SER A 450 12.33 31.74 -0.57
N PRO A 451 11.29 32.36 -1.18
CA PRO A 451 9.90 31.93 -1.05
C PRO A 451 9.66 30.44 -1.35
N LEU A 452 10.41 29.88 -2.31
CA LEU A 452 10.34 28.46 -2.71
C LEU A 452 11.12 27.52 -1.78
N GLY A 453 11.92 28.04 -0.86
CA GLY A 453 12.79 27.25 0.01
C GLY A 453 12.04 26.20 0.84
N PRO A 454 11.02 26.59 1.64
CA PRO A 454 10.24 25.64 2.43
C PRO A 454 9.51 24.60 1.58
N LEU A 455 8.96 25.00 0.43
CA LEU A 455 8.32 24.08 -0.52
C LEU A 455 9.33 23.03 -1.01
N ALA A 456 10.56 23.44 -1.35
CA ALA A 456 11.61 22.53 -1.78
C ALA A 456 11.98 21.51 -0.70
N VAL A 457 11.98 21.92 0.58
CA VAL A 457 12.31 21.03 1.70
C VAL A 457 11.20 20.00 1.90
N VAL A 458 9.95 20.43 2.05
CA VAL A 458 8.84 19.49 2.29
C VAL A 458 8.67 18.55 1.10
N ALA A 459 8.58 19.08 -0.12
CA ALA A 459 8.46 18.24 -1.32
C ALA A 459 9.70 17.35 -1.54
N GLY A 460 10.90 17.85 -1.26
CA GLY A 460 12.13 17.07 -1.35
C GLY A 460 12.16 15.90 -0.37
N VAL A 461 11.80 16.15 0.89
CA VAL A 461 11.72 15.10 1.93
C VAL A 461 10.62 14.10 1.59
N THR A 462 9.42 14.54 1.19
CA THR A 462 8.34 13.62 0.77
C THR A 462 8.78 12.73 -0.39
N ALA A 463 9.40 13.29 -1.44
CA ALA A 463 9.89 12.51 -2.57
C ALA A 463 11.00 11.53 -2.15
N ALA A 464 11.93 11.97 -1.30
CA ALA A 464 13.04 11.14 -0.84
C ALA A 464 12.59 10.00 0.07
N VAL A 465 11.65 10.25 1.00
CA VAL A 465 11.09 9.22 1.89
C VAL A 465 10.38 8.16 1.07
N LEU A 466 9.49 8.53 0.15
CA LEU A 466 8.73 7.56 -0.64
C LEU A 466 9.62 6.82 -1.65
N ALA A 467 10.58 7.49 -2.29
CA ALA A 467 11.52 6.82 -3.19
C ALA A 467 12.47 5.89 -2.43
N GLY A 468 12.99 6.33 -1.28
CA GLY A 468 13.85 5.52 -0.41
C GLY A 468 13.12 4.29 0.08
N ASP A 469 11.89 4.47 0.57
CA ASP A 469 11.04 3.38 1.03
C ASP A 469 10.77 2.34 -0.06
N LEU A 470 10.46 2.76 -1.29
CA LEU A 470 10.31 1.83 -2.42
C LEU A 470 11.59 1.03 -2.69
N LEU A 471 12.76 1.65 -2.58
CA LEU A 471 14.05 1.01 -2.85
C LEU A 471 14.50 0.09 -1.71
N THR A 472 13.96 0.24 -0.50
CA THR A 472 14.33 -0.55 0.69
C THR A 472 13.27 -1.58 1.10
N GLY A 473 12.33 -1.92 0.22
CA GLY A 473 11.33 -2.97 0.49
C GLY A 473 10.03 -2.48 1.15
N THR A 474 9.76 -1.18 1.09
CA THR A 474 8.48 -0.56 1.51
C THR A 474 8.10 -0.74 2.98
N THR A 475 9.07 -0.63 3.88
CA THR A 475 8.88 -0.81 5.32
C THR A 475 8.14 0.36 5.99
N LEU A 476 8.28 1.59 5.47
CA LEU A 476 7.60 2.78 6.01
C LEU A 476 6.16 2.91 5.54
N GLN A 477 5.83 2.43 4.34
CA GLN A 477 4.45 2.38 3.84
C GLN A 477 3.61 1.29 4.51
N LEU A 478 4.24 0.16 4.89
CA LEU A 478 3.57 -0.89 5.62
C LEU A 478 3.22 -0.39 7.03
N ASN A 479 1.98 -0.61 7.42
CA ASN A 479 1.45 -0.08 8.66
C ASN A 479 1.70 1.44 8.79
N SER A 480 1.30 2.20 7.77
CA SER A 480 1.17 3.66 7.85
C SER A 480 -0.26 4.09 7.59
N VAL A 481 -0.73 5.16 8.26
CA VAL A 481 -2.09 5.70 8.13
C VAL A 481 -2.43 6.11 6.69
N MET A 482 -1.46 6.62 5.93
CA MET A 482 -1.63 6.97 4.52
C MET A 482 -0.96 5.95 3.56
N GLY A 483 -0.41 4.87 4.10
CA GLY A 483 0.16 3.75 3.36
C GLY A 483 -0.83 2.58 3.26
N TYR A 484 -0.37 1.36 3.58
CA TYR A 484 -1.19 0.16 3.63
C TYR A 484 -1.09 -0.53 5.00
N SER A 485 -2.02 -1.44 5.27
CA SER A 485 -2.06 -2.23 6.50
C SER A 485 -2.04 -3.71 6.14
N ALA A 486 -1.15 -4.47 6.78
CA ALA A 486 -1.05 -5.91 6.59
C ALA A 486 -2.36 -6.64 6.98
N VAL A 487 -3.03 -6.15 8.03
CA VAL A 487 -4.33 -6.63 8.49
C VAL A 487 -5.42 -6.41 7.44
N VAL A 488 -5.46 -5.23 6.81
CA VAL A 488 -6.46 -4.93 5.76
C VAL A 488 -6.20 -5.77 4.50
N GLY A 489 -4.94 -6.10 4.23
CA GLY A 489 -4.53 -7.04 3.18
C GLY A 489 -4.80 -6.56 1.76
N ALA A 490 -4.91 -5.25 1.53
CA ALA A 490 -5.13 -4.70 0.19
C ALA A 490 -3.85 -4.73 -0.67
N ARG A 491 -2.68 -4.49 -0.05
CA ARG A 491 -1.35 -4.45 -0.67
C ARG A 491 -0.28 -4.61 0.41
N TYR A 492 0.83 -5.28 0.09
CA TYR A 492 1.94 -5.54 1.03
C TYR A 492 3.27 -4.92 0.57
N TYR A 493 3.38 -4.52 -0.69
CA TYR A 493 4.56 -3.90 -1.27
C TYR A 493 4.20 -2.92 -2.39
N GLY A 494 5.19 -2.14 -2.81
CA GLY A 494 5.08 -1.18 -3.90
C GLY A 494 4.35 0.10 -3.55
N LEU A 495 4.04 0.89 -4.58
CA LEU A 495 3.53 2.25 -4.44
C LEU A 495 2.00 2.24 -4.40
N GLY A 496 1.41 2.48 -3.24
CA GLY A 496 -0.05 2.65 -3.09
C GLY A 496 -0.59 3.85 -3.85
N ASN A 497 -1.91 3.90 -4.13
CA ASN A 497 -2.54 5.03 -4.83
C ASN A 497 -2.43 6.37 -4.07
N ILE A 498 -2.55 6.34 -2.74
CA ILE A 498 -2.36 7.53 -1.89
C ILE A 498 -0.88 7.96 -1.86
N PRO A 499 0.08 7.07 -1.56
CA PRO A 499 1.51 7.34 -1.71
C PRO A 499 1.88 7.87 -3.10
N PHE A 500 1.30 7.32 -4.18
CA PHE A 500 1.49 7.80 -5.55
C PHE A 500 1.12 9.27 -5.70
N ALA A 501 -0.06 9.68 -5.22
CA ALA A 501 -0.50 11.07 -5.30
C ALA A 501 0.50 12.02 -4.63
N LEU A 502 1.03 11.64 -3.46
CA LEU A 502 2.03 12.39 -2.72
C LEU A 502 3.39 12.39 -3.44
N PHE A 503 3.81 11.25 -3.98
CA PHE A 503 5.08 11.10 -4.69
C PHE A 503 5.09 11.91 -5.99
N ALA A 504 4.05 11.79 -6.83
CA ALA A 504 3.91 12.55 -8.07
C ALA A 504 3.85 14.07 -7.79
N THR A 505 3.06 14.48 -6.79
CA THR A 505 2.95 15.89 -6.37
C THR A 505 4.30 16.45 -5.92
N SER A 506 4.98 15.73 -5.03
CA SER A 506 6.26 16.17 -4.48
C SER A 506 7.35 16.27 -5.54
N VAL A 507 7.44 15.31 -6.46
CA VAL A 507 8.39 15.32 -7.60
C VAL A 507 8.11 16.49 -8.55
N LEU A 508 6.85 16.77 -8.91
CA LEU A 508 6.51 17.88 -9.81
C LEU A 508 6.77 19.25 -9.17
N LEU A 509 6.46 19.42 -7.88
CA LEU A 509 6.71 20.69 -7.17
C LEU A 509 8.21 20.91 -6.89
N LEU A 510 8.95 19.85 -6.59
CA LEU A 510 10.41 19.90 -6.49
C LEU A 510 11.04 20.27 -7.85
N SER A 511 10.57 19.63 -8.93
CA SER A 511 10.97 19.92 -10.31
C SER A 511 10.72 21.38 -10.67
N ALA A 512 9.54 21.92 -10.32
CA ALA A 512 9.20 23.33 -10.51
C ALA A 512 10.19 24.27 -9.80
N THR A 513 10.67 23.90 -8.62
CA THR A 513 11.61 24.71 -7.84
C THR A 513 13.00 24.76 -8.48
N ILE A 514 13.47 23.62 -9.01
CA ILE A 514 14.74 23.53 -9.74
C ILE A 514 14.60 24.24 -11.10
N ALA A 515 13.51 23.99 -11.82
CA ALA A 515 13.18 24.63 -13.10
C ALA A 515 13.10 26.15 -12.97
N HIS A 516 12.53 26.69 -11.89
CA HIS A 516 12.53 28.13 -11.62
C HIS A 516 13.95 28.71 -11.64
N ARG A 517 14.91 28.06 -10.98
CA ARG A 517 16.30 28.51 -10.93
C ARG A 517 17.00 28.44 -12.30
N LEU A 518 16.68 27.43 -13.11
CA LEU A 518 17.25 27.24 -14.44
C LEU A 518 16.65 28.21 -15.47
N ALA A 519 15.33 28.40 -15.44
CA ALA A 519 14.62 29.34 -16.29
C ALA A 519 15.10 30.78 -16.06
N ARG A 520 15.32 31.17 -14.79
CA ARG A 520 15.93 32.47 -14.44
C ARG A 520 17.34 32.68 -14.97
N ARG A 521 18.04 31.61 -15.38
CA ARG A 521 19.37 31.66 -16.03
C ARG A 521 19.27 31.56 -17.55
N GLY A 522 18.07 31.67 -18.14
CA GLY A 522 17.81 31.51 -19.57
C GLY A 522 17.86 30.06 -20.07
N ARG A 523 18.01 29.07 -19.18
CA ARG A 523 18.22 27.66 -19.56
C ARG A 523 16.90 26.89 -19.65
N ARG A 524 15.99 27.34 -20.52
CA ARG A 524 14.63 26.78 -20.65
C ARG A 524 14.63 25.29 -21.00
N ALA A 525 15.45 24.85 -21.94
CA ALA A 525 15.56 23.42 -22.29
C ALA A 525 15.99 22.56 -21.09
N ALA A 526 16.93 23.06 -20.27
CA ALA A 526 17.32 22.36 -19.04
C ALA A 526 16.19 22.35 -18.00
N ALA A 527 15.39 23.41 -17.93
CA ALA A 527 14.21 23.47 -17.04
C ALA A 527 13.14 22.44 -17.47
N MET A 528 12.89 22.27 -18.77
CA MET A 528 12.02 21.20 -19.29
C MET A 528 12.59 19.81 -18.98
N ALA A 529 13.89 19.62 -19.20
CA ALA A 529 14.57 18.35 -18.96
C ALA A 529 14.47 17.91 -17.50
N VAL A 530 14.42 18.85 -16.54
CA VAL A 530 14.22 18.50 -15.12
C VAL A 530 12.89 17.78 -14.89
N PHE A 531 11.78 18.26 -15.47
CA PHE A 531 10.49 17.58 -15.35
C PHE A 531 10.52 16.20 -16.00
N ALA A 532 11.07 16.11 -17.21
CA ALA A 532 11.16 14.85 -17.94
C ALA A 532 12.02 13.81 -17.19
N VAL A 533 13.18 14.23 -16.66
CA VAL A 533 14.10 13.32 -15.96
C VAL A 533 13.57 12.94 -14.58
N LEU A 534 13.24 13.91 -13.72
CA LEU A 534 12.78 13.58 -12.36
C LEU A 534 11.41 12.91 -12.38
N GLY A 535 10.49 13.41 -13.21
CA GLY A 535 9.18 12.80 -13.40
C GLY A 535 9.28 11.42 -14.05
N GLY A 536 10.07 11.28 -15.12
CA GLY A 536 10.28 9.99 -15.79
C GLY A 536 10.93 8.95 -14.88
N SER A 537 11.95 9.32 -14.10
CA SER A 537 12.58 8.43 -13.12
C SER A 537 11.62 8.02 -12.01
N ALA A 538 10.83 8.95 -11.47
CA ALA A 538 9.81 8.64 -10.48
C ALA A 538 8.69 7.73 -11.04
N MET A 539 8.28 7.97 -12.28
CA MET A 539 7.32 7.14 -13.00
C MET A 539 7.85 5.72 -13.22
N ILE A 540 9.10 5.57 -13.68
CA ILE A 540 9.74 4.26 -13.85
C ILE A 540 9.83 3.55 -12.50
N LEU A 541 10.29 4.23 -11.45
CA LEU A 541 10.37 3.66 -10.11
C LEU A 541 9.01 3.18 -9.59
N GLY A 542 7.96 3.98 -9.77
CA GLY A 542 6.59 3.64 -9.38
C GLY A 542 5.97 2.51 -10.22
N GLY A 543 6.36 2.36 -11.48
CA GLY A 543 5.85 1.34 -12.38
C GLY A 543 6.66 0.04 -12.42
N TRP A 544 7.91 0.04 -11.93
CA TRP A 544 8.83 -1.06 -12.12
C TRP A 544 8.34 -2.34 -11.44
N PRO A 545 8.30 -3.49 -12.15
CA PRO A 545 7.85 -4.76 -11.59
C PRO A 545 8.70 -5.20 -10.40
N GLY A 546 8.05 -5.53 -9.28
CA GLY A 546 8.72 -5.93 -8.04
C GLY A 546 9.25 -4.78 -7.17
N VAL A 547 9.18 -3.54 -7.65
CA VAL A 547 9.46 -2.34 -6.84
C VAL A 547 8.16 -1.57 -6.63
N GLY A 548 7.79 -0.66 -7.54
CA GLY A 548 6.59 0.17 -7.39
C GLY A 548 5.29 -0.52 -7.79
N SER A 549 5.30 -1.28 -8.89
CA SER A 549 4.14 -2.05 -9.40
C SER A 549 2.79 -1.28 -9.44
N ASP A 550 2.82 0.05 -9.63
CA ASP A 550 1.63 0.92 -9.69
C ASP A 550 1.28 1.29 -11.14
N PHE A 551 0.46 0.47 -11.76
CA PHE A 551 0.02 0.68 -13.13
C PHE A 551 -0.83 1.96 -13.31
N GLY A 552 -1.81 2.17 -12.44
CA GLY A 552 -2.74 3.29 -12.55
C GLY A 552 -2.04 4.63 -12.28
N GLY A 553 -1.09 4.66 -11.34
CA GLY A 553 -0.24 5.82 -11.11
C GLY A 553 0.62 6.18 -12.31
N VAL A 554 1.23 5.21 -13.01
CA VAL A 554 2.05 5.51 -14.20
C VAL A 554 1.22 6.16 -15.30
N ILE A 555 0.04 5.61 -15.62
CA ILE A 555 -0.88 6.18 -16.62
C ILE A 555 -1.25 7.62 -16.24
N ALA A 556 -1.53 7.85 -14.96
CA ALA A 556 -1.87 9.17 -14.46
C ALA A 556 -0.71 10.17 -14.51
N PHE A 557 0.53 9.72 -14.32
CA PHE A 557 1.67 10.61 -14.15
C PHE A 557 2.21 11.16 -15.48
N VAL A 558 2.20 10.34 -16.54
CA VAL A 558 2.68 10.71 -17.89
C VAL A 558 2.12 12.06 -18.39
N PRO A 559 0.79 12.28 -18.44
CA PRO A 559 0.24 13.54 -18.93
C PRO A 559 0.61 14.72 -18.03
N GLY A 560 0.73 14.51 -16.71
CA GLY A 560 1.15 15.56 -15.78
C GLY A 560 2.59 16.03 -16.00
N ILE A 561 3.51 15.08 -16.20
CA ILE A 561 4.92 15.37 -16.52
C ILE A 561 5.00 16.13 -17.86
N ALA A 562 4.30 15.63 -18.88
CA ALA A 562 4.26 16.23 -20.21
C ALA A 562 3.76 17.67 -20.19
N VAL A 563 2.60 17.91 -19.54
CA VAL A 563 2.00 19.24 -19.44
C VAL A 563 2.93 20.20 -18.69
N ALA A 564 3.49 19.80 -17.55
CA ALA A 564 4.40 20.65 -16.79
C ALA A 564 5.67 21.01 -17.59
N ALA A 565 6.27 20.04 -18.28
CA ALA A 565 7.45 20.26 -19.12
C ALA A 565 7.15 21.22 -20.29
N LEU A 566 6.02 21.04 -20.99
CA LEU A 566 5.62 21.90 -22.10
C LEU A 566 5.34 23.34 -21.67
N LEU A 567 4.64 23.52 -20.55
CA LEU A 567 4.32 24.85 -20.01
C LEU A 567 5.57 25.63 -19.57
N VAL A 568 6.54 24.96 -18.92
CA VAL A 568 7.83 25.59 -18.60
C VAL A 568 8.65 25.93 -19.85
N GLY A 569 8.50 25.12 -20.90
CA GLY A 569 9.09 25.37 -22.20
C GLY A 569 8.44 26.49 -23.01
N GLU A 570 7.38 27.13 -22.49
CA GLU A 570 6.53 28.09 -23.21
C GLU A 570 5.97 27.52 -24.52
N ARG A 571 5.83 26.18 -24.59
CA ARG A 571 5.27 25.48 -25.75
C ARG A 571 3.77 25.31 -25.56
N ARG A 572 3.00 25.49 -26.64
CA ARG A 572 1.56 25.20 -26.63
C ARG A 572 1.32 23.71 -26.37
N VAL A 573 0.43 23.42 -25.42
CA VAL A 573 -0.11 22.08 -25.17
C VAL A 573 -1.11 21.80 -26.29
N SER A 574 -0.66 21.08 -27.31
CA SER A 574 -1.51 20.60 -28.41
C SER A 574 -1.99 19.19 -28.07
N ILE A 575 -3.26 18.88 -28.38
CA ILE A 575 -3.84 17.55 -28.22
C ILE A 575 -2.97 16.49 -28.91
N VAL A 576 -2.44 16.79 -30.10
CA VAL A 576 -1.56 15.87 -30.85
C VAL A 576 -0.27 15.57 -30.09
N ARG A 577 0.40 16.60 -29.54
CA ARG A 577 1.64 16.42 -28.79
C ARG A 577 1.41 15.69 -27.47
N LEU A 578 0.32 16.02 -26.78
CA LEU A 578 -0.05 15.34 -25.55
C LEU A 578 -0.41 13.87 -25.83
N GLY A 579 -1.21 13.61 -26.87
CA GLY A 579 -1.54 12.27 -27.34
C GLY A 579 -0.31 11.45 -27.70
N ALA A 580 0.66 12.03 -28.42
CA ALA A 580 1.92 11.37 -28.75
C ALA A 580 2.76 11.02 -27.50
N LEU A 581 2.84 11.93 -26.52
CA LEU A 581 3.55 11.68 -25.26
C LEU A 581 2.85 10.62 -24.40
N CYS A 582 1.51 10.65 -24.34
CA CYS A 582 0.72 9.63 -23.67
C CYS A 582 0.85 8.27 -24.36
N ALA A 583 0.85 8.22 -25.70
CA ALA A 583 1.07 7.00 -26.47
C ALA A 583 2.47 6.43 -26.21
N ALA A 584 3.52 7.26 -26.21
CA ALA A 584 4.87 6.83 -25.86
C ALA A 584 4.96 6.28 -24.43
N GLY A 585 4.29 6.95 -23.47
CA GLY A 585 4.16 6.45 -22.11
C GLY A 585 3.44 5.09 -22.04
N GLY A 586 2.31 4.97 -22.75
CA GLY A 586 1.54 3.73 -22.84
C GLY A 586 2.33 2.57 -23.43
N VAL A 587 3.07 2.81 -24.52
CA VAL A 587 3.99 1.82 -25.10
C VAL A 587 5.05 1.39 -24.09
N THR A 588 5.63 2.34 -23.34
CA THR A 588 6.62 2.02 -22.30
C THR A 588 6.02 1.12 -21.23
N VAL A 589 4.81 1.42 -20.77
CA VAL A 589 4.10 0.61 -19.76
C VAL A 589 3.76 -0.78 -20.30
N MET A 590 3.29 -0.88 -21.54
CA MET A 590 2.98 -2.16 -22.16
C MET A 590 4.21 -3.01 -22.41
N ALA A 591 5.34 -2.40 -22.76
CA ALA A 591 6.62 -3.10 -22.83
C ALA A 591 7.01 -3.67 -21.46
N ILE A 592 6.91 -2.88 -20.39
CA ILE A 592 7.19 -3.35 -19.01
C ILE A 592 6.23 -4.48 -18.61
N ALA A 593 4.95 -4.35 -18.92
CA ALA A 593 3.93 -5.35 -18.62
C ALA A 593 4.18 -6.68 -19.33
N TYR A 594 4.55 -6.59 -20.61
CA TYR A 594 4.88 -7.75 -21.41
C TYR A 594 6.16 -8.43 -20.93
N LEU A 595 7.21 -7.66 -20.61
CA LEU A 595 8.44 -8.20 -20.02
C LEU A 595 8.18 -8.88 -18.67
N ASP A 596 7.26 -8.35 -17.86
CA ASP A 596 6.83 -9.00 -16.62
C ASP A 596 6.09 -10.31 -16.89
N HIS A 597 5.23 -10.36 -17.91
CA HIS A 597 4.52 -11.58 -18.31
C HIS A 597 5.45 -12.70 -18.78
N LEU A 598 6.63 -12.38 -19.31
CA LEU A 598 7.62 -13.37 -19.73
C LEU A 598 8.35 -14.03 -18.55
N ARG A 599 8.21 -13.51 -17.33
CA ARG A 599 8.82 -14.10 -16.13
C ARG A 599 8.08 -15.38 -15.71
N PRO A 600 8.73 -16.31 -14.99
CA PRO A 600 8.06 -17.49 -14.43
C PRO A 600 6.79 -17.09 -13.66
N PRO A 601 5.67 -17.85 -13.75
CA PRO A 601 4.38 -17.48 -13.16
C PRO A 601 4.45 -17.03 -11.69
N ALA A 602 5.25 -17.71 -10.88
CA ALA A 602 5.46 -17.39 -9.46
C ALA A 602 6.14 -16.02 -9.20
N SER A 603 6.76 -15.44 -10.23
CA SER A 603 7.49 -14.17 -10.17
C SER A 603 6.82 -13.02 -10.94
N GLN A 604 5.70 -13.30 -11.62
CA GLN A 604 4.94 -12.29 -12.35
C GLN A 604 4.20 -11.37 -11.39
N THR A 605 4.26 -10.06 -11.62
CA THR A 605 3.38 -9.15 -10.88
C THR A 605 1.96 -9.22 -11.42
N HIS A 606 1.05 -8.48 -10.79
CA HIS A 606 -0.31 -8.27 -11.31
C HIS A 606 -0.32 -7.73 -12.74
N LEU A 607 0.73 -7.02 -13.16
CA LEU A 607 0.82 -6.46 -14.50
C LEU A 607 1.07 -7.55 -15.56
N GLY A 608 2.04 -8.44 -15.33
CA GLY A 608 2.30 -9.60 -16.19
C GLY A 608 1.12 -10.57 -16.22
N ARG A 609 0.46 -10.80 -15.07
CA ARG A 609 -0.76 -11.61 -15.00
C ARG A 609 -1.93 -10.99 -15.77
N PHE A 610 -2.10 -9.67 -15.70
CA PHE A 610 -3.12 -8.97 -16.48
C PHE A 610 -2.90 -9.12 -17.99
N VAL A 611 -1.65 -9.11 -18.46
CA VAL A 611 -1.34 -9.43 -19.87
C VAL A 611 -1.79 -10.84 -20.22
N GLY A 612 -1.58 -11.82 -19.33
CA GLY A 612 -2.16 -13.16 -19.45
C GLY A 612 -3.68 -13.17 -19.54
N GLN A 613 -4.35 -12.36 -18.70
CA GLN A 613 -5.81 -12.23 -18.69
C GLN A 613 -6.41 -11.60 -19.96
N ILE A 614 -5.63 -10.78 -20.68
CA ILE A 614 -6.02 -10.28 -22.00
C ILE A 614 -6.11 -11.44 -22.99
N TYR A 615 -5.17 -12.38 -22.94
CA TYR A 615 -5.19 -13.57 -23.81
C TYR A 615 -6.30 -14.55 -23.44
N SER A 616 -6.64 -14.69 -22.15
CA SER A 616 -7.71 -15.58 -21.69
C SER A 616 -9.12 -14.98 -21.81
N GLY A 617 -9.26 -13.70 -22.15
CA GLY A 617 -10.55 -13.00 -22.26
C GLY A 617 -11.14 -12.48 -20.93
N GLU A 618 -10.48 -12.73 -19.80
CA GLU A 618 -10.93 -12.31 -18.46
C GLU A 618 -10.67 -10.83 -18.13
N ALA A 619 -9.93 -10.12 -18.99
CA ALA A 619 -9.54 -8.73 -18.75
C ALA A 619 -10.74 -7.78 -18.57
N LEU A 620 -11.86 -8.02 -19.27
CA LEU A 620 -13.06 -7.18 -19.18
C LEU A 620 -13.70 -7.21 -17.79
N ASP A 621 -13.74 -8.36 -17.13
CA ASP A 621 -14.28 -8.50 -15.78
C ASP A 621 -13.43 -7.74 -14.76
N VAL A 622 -12.10 -7.79 -14.93
CA VAL A 622 -11.16 -7.04 -14.09
C VAL A 622 -11.36 -5.53 -14.25
N ILE A 623 -11.48 -5.06 -15.49
CA ILE A 623 -11.73 -3.64 -15.79
C ILE A 623 -13.09 -3.20 -15.24
N GLY A 624 -14.14 -3.97 -15.48
CA GLY A 624 -15.50 -3.66 -15.00
C GLY A 624 -15.57 -3.53 -13.49
N ARG A 625 -14.95 -4.45 -12.76
CA ARG A 625 -14.86 -4.40 -11.28
C ARG A 625 -14.09 -3.16 -10.79
N LYS A 626 -12.96 -2.83 -11.41
CA LYS A 626 -12.18 -1.62 -11.06
C LYS A 626 -12.95 -0.34 -11.36
N PHE A 627 -13.63 -0.29 -12.50
CA PHE A 627 -14.50 0.83 -12.86
C PHE A 627 -15.65 0.99 -11.87
N GLY A 628 -16.30 -0.09 -11.47
CA GLY A 628 -17.35 -0.09 -10.44
C GLY A 628 -16.87 0.47 -9.10
N ALA A 629 -15.67 0.10 -8.65
CA ALA A 629 -15.06 0.64 -7.43
C ALA A 629 -14.78 2.16 -7.52
N MET A 630 -14.27 2.61 -8.68
CA MET A 630 -14.04 4.04 -8.94
C MET A 630 -15.37 4.82 -8.90
N VAL A 631 -16.42 4.32 -9.57
CA VAL A 631 -17.75 4.95 -9.62
C VAL A 631 -18.36 5.00 -8.21
N GLY A 632 -18.31 3.89 -7.48
CA GLY A 632 -18.84 3.80 -6.11
C GLY A 632 -18.18 4.80 -5.15
N THR A 633 -16.89 5.09 -5.34
CA THR A 633 -16.19 6.11 -4.56
C THR A 633 -16.68 7.51 -4.89
N LEU A 634 -16.80 7.86 -6.19
CA LEU A 634 -17.28 9.18 -6.62
C LEU A 634 -18.72 9.47 -6.23
N LEU A 635 -19.58 8.46 -6.33
CA LEU A 635 -21.02 8.56 -6.03
C LEU A 635 -21.35 8.24 -4.57
N SER A 636 -20.34 8.06 -3.71
CA SER A 636 -20.62 7.78 -2.30
C SER A 636 -21.37 8.96 -1.66
N PRO A 637 -22.47 8.72 -0.91
CA PRO A 637 -23.26 9.79 -0.31
C PRO A 637 -22.44 10.72 0.61
N ASN A 638 -21.35 10.20 1.18
CA ASN A 638 -20.46 10.95 2.07
C ASN A 638 -19.45 11.81 1.29
N LEU A 639 -18.93 11.36 0.14
CA LEU A 639 -17.92 12.10 -0.62
C LEU A 639 -18.54 12.99 -1.71
N MET A 640 -19.68 12.61 -2.28
CA MET A 640 -20.31 13.37 -3.38
C MET A 640 -20.54 14.85 -3.01
N PRO A 641 -21.10 15.22 -1.84
CA PRO A 641 -21.24 16.62 -1.46
C PRO A 641 -19.89 17.36 -1.39
N ILE A 642 -18.85 16.69 -0.92
CA ILE A 642 -17.48 17.23 -0.84
C ILE A 642 -16.93 17.45 -2.26
N VAL A 643 -17.12 16.48 -3.16
CA VAL A 643 -16.71 16.57 -4.56
C VAL A 643 -17.43 17.72 -5.27
N VAL A 644 -18.74 17.86 -5.09
CA VAL A 644 -19.54 18.96 -5.65
C VAL A 644 -19.09 20.31 -5.09
N ALA A 645 -18.89 20.42 -3.78
CA ALA A 645 -18.39 21.65 -3.15
C ALA A 645 -16.99 22.01 -3.65
N ALA A 646 -16.09 21.03 -3.77
CA ALA A 646 -14.74 21.22 -4.29
C ALA A 646 -14.76 21.65 -5.77
N LEU A 647 -15.65 21.06 -6.60
CA LEU A 647 -15.83 21.46 -7.99
C LEU A 647 -16.42 22.87 -8.10
N ALA A 648 -17.44 23.20 -7.33
CA ALA A 648 -18.03 24.53 -7.28
C ALA A 648 -17.00 25.59 -6.86
N PHE A 649 -16.19 25.27 -5.84
CA PHE A 649 -15.09 26.14 -5.41
C PHE A 649 -14.00 26.26 -6.49
N LEU A 650 -13.64 25.16 -7.17
CA LEU A 650 -12.69 25.17 -8.28
C LEU A 650 -13.19 26.05 -9.42
N VAL A 651 -14.45 25.91 -9.83
CA VAL A 651 -15.09 26.76 -10.85
C VAL A 651 -15.06 28.22 -10.41
N TYR A 652 -15.44 28.52 -9.17
CA TYR A 652 -15.35 29.88 -8.61
C TYR A 652 -13.90 30.42 -8.65
N ALA A 653 -12.92 29.62 -8.26
CA ALA A 653 -11.51 30.00 -8.24
C ALA A 653 -10.94 30.23 -9.65
N LEU A 654 -11.40 29.46 -10.65
CA LEU A 654 -11.03 29.64 -12.05
C LEU A 654 -11.64 30.92 -12.65
N LEU A 655 -12.90 31.22 -12.34
CA LEU A 655 -13.59 32.41 -12.84
C LEU A 655 -13.15 33.71 -12.15
N ARG A 656 -12.68 33.63 -10.89
CA ARG A 656 -12.33 34.79 -10.06
C ARG A 656 -11.03 34.56 -9.27
N PRO A 657 -9.89 34.30 -9.93
CA PRO A 657 -8.64 33.86 -9.26
C PRO A 657 -8.11 34.85 -8.22
N GLU A 658 -8.27 36.15 -8.48
CA GLU A 658 -7.87 37.23 -7.56
C GLU A 658 -8.71 37.24 -6.28
N LYS A 659 -10.03 37.08 -6.42
CA LYS A 659 -10.99 37.14 -5.31
C LYS A 659 -11.01 35.86 -4.48
N ALA A 660 -10.77 34.72 -5.12
CA ALA A 660 -10.81 33.39 -4.50
C ALA A 660 -9.58 33.10 -3.64
N THR A 661 -8.43 33.71 -3.94
CA THR A 661 -7.17 33.42 -3.23
C THR A 661 -6.62 34.62 -2.46
N ALA A 662 -7.39 35.71 -2.37
CA ALA A 662 -6.95 36.99 -1.79
C ALA A 662 -5.59 37.45 -2.38
N GLY A 663 -5.40 37.26 -3.68
CA GLY A 663 -4.17 37.62 -4.39
C GLY A 663 -2.95 36.70 -4.17
N VAL A 664 -3.05 35.68 -3.31
CA VAL A 664 -1.91 34.79 -2.98
C VAL A 664 -1.45 33.97 -4.17
N LEU A 665 -2.39 33.38 -4.91
CA LEU A 665 -2.06 32.50 -6.02
C LEU A 665 -1.47 33.28 -7.22
N PRO A 666 -2.04 34.44 -7.64
CA PRO A 666 -1.37 35.34 -8.56
C PRO A 666 0.05 35.73 -8.13
N ALA A 667 0.25 36.06 -6.85
CA ALA A 667 1.58 36.42 -6.34
C ALA A 667 2.58 35.24 -6.44
N ALA A 668 2.16 34.02 -6.11
CA ALA A 668 2.99 32.82 -6.24
C ALA A 668 3.39 32.55 -7.70
N PHE A 669 2.45 32.69 -8.64
CA PHE A 669 2.69 32.43 -10.06
C PHE A 669 3.49 33.55 -10.74
N ALA A 670 3.26 34.81 -10.35
CA ALA A 670 4.08 35.94 -10.78
C ALA A 670 5.52 35.78 -10.31
N TYR A 671 5.72 35.30 -9.08
CA TYR A 671 7.06 34.97 -8.57
C TYR A 671 7.70 33.80 -9.33
N SER A 672 6.94 32.74 -9.66
CA SER A 672 7.46 31.56 -10.36
C SER A 672 6.47 30.97 -11.37
N PRO A 673 6.63 31.23 -12.68
CA PRO A 673 5.87 30.57 -13.74
C PRO A 673 6.07 29.04 -13.76
N ALA A 674 7.26 28.57 -13.35
CA ALA A 674 7.54 27.14 -13.24
C ALA A 674 6.70 26.47 -12.13
N LEU A 675 6.35 27.19 -11.05
CA LEU A 675 5.46 26.68 -10.02
C LEU A 675 4.04 26.49 -10.55
N ARG A 676 3.56 27.42 -11.38
CA ARG A 676 2.27 27.27 -12.07
C ARG A 676 2.25 26.02 -12.95
N ALA A 677 3.30 25.81 -13.74
CA ALA A 677 3.42 24.62 -14.59
C ALA A 677 3.44 23.31 -13.78
N GLY A 678 4.22 23.27 -12.69
CA GLY A 678 4.26 22.11 -11.79
C GLY A 678 2.90 21.82 -11.16
N LEU A 679 2.19 22.83 -10.66
CA LEU A 679 0.85 22.67 -10.09
C LEU A 679 -0.17 22.17 -11.12
N ILE A 680 -0.15 22.68 -12.35
CA ILE A 680 -1.03 22.19 -13.42
C ILE A 680 -0.72 20.72 -13.73
N GLY A 681 0.56 20.34 -13.81
CA GLY A 681 0.95 18.94 -13.97
C GLY A 681 0.47 18.04 -12.82
N THR A 682 0.52 18.54 -11.59
CA THR A 682 -0.02 17.84 -10.40
C THR A 682 -1.53 17.65 -10.52
N LEU A 683 -2.27 18.69 -10.91
CA LEU A 683 -3.72 18.61 -11.11
C LEU A 683 -4.08 17.63 -12.22
N VAL A 684 -3.37 17.65 -13.35
CA VAL A 684 -3.56 16.69 -14.44
C VAL A 684 -3.31 15.26 -13.93
N SER A 685 -2.23 15.03 -13.20
CA SER A 685 -1.92 13.70 -12.63
C SER A 685 -2.99 13.27 -11.62
N GLY A 686 -3.45 14.17 -10.76
CA GLY A 686 -4.49 13.89 -9.77
C GLY A 686 -5.85 13.59 -10.40
N VAL A 687 -6.24 14.33 -11.44
CA VAL A 687 -7.52 14.12 -12.16
C VAL A 687 -7.48 12.82 -12.95
N VAL A 688 -6.42 12.58 -13.74
CA VAL A 688 -6.30 11.30 -14.46
C VAL A 688 -6.21 10.16 -13.45
N GLY A 689 -5.44 10.32 -12.37
CA GLY A 689 -5.34 9.36 -11.28
C GLY A 689 -6.66 9.04 -10.61
N MET A 690 -7.53 10.03 -10.41
CA MET A 690 -8.88 9.83 -9.91
C MET A 690 -9.74 8.99 -10.85
N LEU A 691 -9.53 9.10 -12.16
CA LEU A 691 -10.33 8.39 -13.17
C LEU A 691 -9.84 6.96 -13.43
N VAL A 692 -8.54 6.69 -13.24
CA VAL A 692 -7.94 5.38 -13.60
C VAL A 692 -7.69 4.47 -12.40
N ASN A 693 -7.64 5.02 -11.18
CA ASN A 693 -7.41 4.22 -9.97
C ASN A 693 -8.71 3.87 -9.25
N ASP A 694 -8.70 2.72 -8.59
CA ASP A 694 -9.79 2.20 -7.75
C ASP A 694 -10.08 3.09 -6.53
N SER A 695 -9.10 3.87 -6.05
CA SER A 695 -9.30 4.84 -4.95
C SER A 695 -10.04 6.12 -5.36
N GLY A 696 -10.30 6.33 -6.65
CA GLY A 696 -11.12 7.45 -7.14
C GLY A 696 -10.66 8.82 -6.62
N ALA A 697 -11.62 9.57 -6.05
CA ALA A 697 -11.41 10.94 -5.56
C ALA A 697 -10.31 11.07 -4.49
N ALA A 698 -9.95 9.99 -3.80
CA ALA A 698 -8.89 10.02 -2.80
C ALA A 698 -7.54 10.44 -3.41
N VAL A 699 -7.22 10.01 -4.64
CA VAL A 699 -5.95 10.34 -5.31
C VAL A 699 -5.83 11.86 -5.51
N LEU A 700 -6.86 12.49 -6.08
CA LEU A 700 -6.89 13.93 -6.28
C LEU A 700 -6.87 14.70 -4.95
N SER A 701 -7.65 14.24 -3.96
CA SER A 701 -7.69 14.83 -2.62
C SER A 701 -6.29 14.89 -1.98
N MET A 702 -5.53 13.79 -2.06
CA MET A 702 -4.19 13.72 -1.46
C MET A 702 -3.16 14.57 -2.21
N ALA A 703 -3.27 14.66 -3.54
CA ALA A 703 -2.46 15.59 -4.33
C ALA A 703 -2.71 17.05 -3.91
N LEU A 704 -3.97 17.43 -3.71
CA LEU A 704 -4.36 18.77 -3.28
C LEU A 704 -3.96 19.07 -1.83
N ALA A 705 -4.13 18.09 -0.93
CA ALA A 705 -3.75 18.19 0.48
C ALA A 705 -2.27 18.56 0.66
N LEU A 706 -1.40 18.08 -0.24
CA LEU A 706 0.01 18.46 -0.26
C LEU A 706 0.27 19.75 -1.06
N ALA A 707 -0.28 19.86 -2.27
CA ALA A 707 0.06 20.96 -3.18
C ALA A 707 -0.44 22.33 -2.71
N VAL A 708 -1.68 22.41 -2.22
CA VAL A 708 -2.34 23.69 -1.90
C VAL A 708 -1.64 24.42 -0.75
N PRO A 709 -1.36 23.78 0.42
CA PRO A 709 -0.67 24.49 1.51
C PRO A 709 0.77 24.89 1.13
N LEU A 710 1.46 24.10 0.31
CA LEU A 710 2.80 24.45 -0.18
C LEU A 710 2.79 25.69 -1.08
N VAL A 711 1.87 25.74 -2.06
CA VAL A 711 1.71 26.91 -2.94
C VAL A 711 1.25 28.13 -2.16
N LEU A 712 0.35 27.97 -1.19
CA LEU A 712 -0.08 29.04 -0.29
C LEU A 712 1.10 29.61 0.50
N SER A 713 1.97 28.75 1.04
CA SER A 713 3.19 29.18 1.75
C SER A 713 4.12 30.03 0.88
N VAL A 714 4.26 29.67 -0.40
CA VAL A 714 5.05 30.45 -1.38
C VAL A 714 4.41 31.80 -1.67
N GLY A 715 3.10 31.83 -1.94
CA GLY A 715 2.40 33.07 -2.25
C GLY A 715 2.36 34.05 -1.08
N VAL A 716 2.17 33.56 0.15
CA VAL A 716 2.24 34.37 1.37
C VAL A 716 3.64 34.95 1.58
N ALA A 717 4.69 34.18 1.27
CA ALA A 717 6.05 34.70 1.30
C ALA A 717 6.29 35.77 0.22
N ALA A 718 5.76 35.57 -1.00
CA ALA A 718 5.84 36.55 -2.08
C ALA A 718 5.14 37.87 -1.75
N LEU A 719 3.93 37.82 -1.18
CA LEU A 719 3.17 39.01 -0.73
C LEU A 719 3.81 39.76 0.44
N ARG A 720 4.64 39.09 1.24
CA ARG A 720 5.42 39.75 2.30
C ARG A 720 6.64 40.49 1.75
N ASP A 721 7.17 40.02 0.62
CA ASP A 721 8.36 40.57 -0.01
C ASP A 721 8.03 41.69 -1.02
N GLY A 722 6.88 41.61 -1.69
CA GLY A 722 6.30 42.71 -2.46
C GLY A 722 5.16 43.34 -1.67
N GLY A 723 5.33 44.58 -1.19
CA GLY A 723 4.25 45.34 -0.55
C GLY A 723 2.98 45.32 -1.40
N SER A 724 1.83 45.29 -0.73
CA SER A 724 0.48 45.19 -1.32
C SER A 724 0.39 45.85 -2.71
N PRO A 725 -0.07 45.13 -3.76
CA PRO A 725 -0.37 45.75 -5.06
C PRO A 725 -1.39 46.89 -4.96
N TYR A 726 -2.11 46.98 -3.84
CA TYR A 726 -3.10 48.02 -3.56
C TYR A 726 -2.54 49.27 -2.85
N ALA A 727 -1.24 49.34 -2.55
CA ALA A 727 -0.64 50.51 -1.91
C ALA A 727 -0.07 51.54 -2.91
N SER A 728 -0.03 51.22 -4.20
CA SER A 728 0.29 52.18 -5.27
C SER A 728 -0.92 52.30 -6.18
N GLY A 729 -1.66 53.41 -6.06
CA GLY A 729 -2.79 53.76 -6.91
C GLY A 729 -2.39 53.97 -8.37
N GLN A 730 -2.06 52.88 -9.07
CA GLN A 730 -2.00 52.85 -10.53
C GLN A 730 -3.26 52.14 -11.00
N HIS A 731 -4.23 52.95 -11.43
CA HIS A 731 -5.30 52.51 -12.31
C HIS A 731 -4.70 51.64 -13.42
N PRO A 732 -5.25 50.45 -13.72
CA PRO A 732 -4.90 49.77 -14.95
C PRO A 732 -5.33 50.65 -16.12
N ALA A 733 -4.36 51.08 -16.93
CA ALA A 733 -4.59 51.63 -18.25
C ALA A 733 -5.17 50.51 -19.14
N SER A 734 -6.47 50.28 -19.02
CA SER A 734 -7.24 49.35 -19.83
C SER A 734 -8.65 49.89 -20.01
N SER A 735 -8.79 51.05 -20.64
CA SER A 735 -10.08 51.58 -21.12
C SER A 735 -10.04 52.23 -22.51
N ASP A 736 -8.88 52.37 -23.17
CA ASP A 736 -8.76 53.17 -24.40
C ASP A 736 -8.62 52.36 -25.71
N LEU A 737 -9.07 51.10 -25.76
CA LEU A 737 -9.01 50.29 -27.00
C LEU A 737 -10.37 49.88 -27.58
N VAL A 738 -11.49 50.49 -27.16
CA VAL A 738 -12.83 50.21 -27.73
C VAL A 738 -13.57 51.47 -28.22
N SER A 739 -12.92 52.64 -28.26
CA SER A 739 -13.53 53.84 -28.84
C SER A 739 -12.53 54.59 -29.69
N ARG A 740 -12.38 54.16 -30.95
CA ARG A 740 -12.01 54.96 -32.13
C ARG A 740 -11.72 54.06 -33.33
N SER A 741 -12.77 53.73 -34.07
CA SER A 741 -12.78 53.76 -35.54
C SER A 741 -14.18 53.38 -36.02
N ASN A 742 -14.74 54.26 -36.84
CA ASN A 742 -15.90 54.04 -37.71
C ASN A 742 -15.89 52.68 -38.41
#